data_AF-A0A7K1ZE93-F1
#
_entry.id   AF-A0A7K1ZE93-F1
#
_cell.length_a   1.000
_cell.length_b   1.000
_cell.length_c   1.000
_cell.angle_alpha   90.00
_cell.angle_beta   90.00
_cell.angle_gamma   90.00
#
_symmetry.space_group_name_H-M   'P 1'
#
loop_
_entity.id
_entity.type
_entity.pdbx_description
1 polymer ?
#
loop_
_entity_poly.entity_id
_entity_poly.type
_entity_poly.pdbx_seq_one_letter_code
_entity_poly.pdbx_strand_id
1 'polypeptide(L)'
;MPSTHREFAGRAVKFTSVSVALLVAASALGAAPTPAAADQTGAVASAVAATELSPDEFLSLFDNAELPGLGEIGPAPAITGNAELDARIRAIGEQRGYQRRALPNRELTRVGGHLLQPEAAEAWQALRVSAQNAGFTVTLVSAFRSEAQQAALYRRKVTGTSDAAIDRGLRVVAVPGYSKHHTGYAIDLADSGGDHNAFGNSRVYAWLAADNFAIAKAHGFVPSYPFGSSAPIGPNPEPWEFVWVGTTNIICGDFEPSAENRFCDTVGSAFQADVNWLAAQGITTGCGSNRFCIHGNLTRAQAATLLWRYSGKPETQSEFPFVDVPTGSYYSQAAQWMFARSLTTGVSATHFDPDRLISRAEFITFLWRMANRPEPRSRIPPFSDVSPASFFAKAVAWAAESGIDAAVTGGSVGSPQPSTLPRFEPAAAATRGEAAAFIHGFANRQSSPTTPTTPTAPTTPTTPSPSADPPSPLVLGFGGDLQILDYQAPWGMLVAITDILSGPDLMFANLETVVGTPSEVGPAPINKAFNFLSPPEAIDQIVASGIDVLGMANNHTWDFGPRGAASTRRLVDDSMLIGTGAGATPEQAYAPVYVEVADRVIGVVSLTTLPCEWANSPTAERIGVAWACDRFAIQTLAAIHTAATNSDIAVVMLHSGWELTDCPTARQREIIDFWIDIGADIISITHPHQLQGVEVIDGAAVLWSTGNLAFQNGGFRRARSAVFEITISDQIEQIRLIPTVLPGGVAAPADADIAKLVFSEVSERTVGGRIDENGILVPDPDPSICDY
;
A
#
# COMPACT_ATOMS: atom_id res chain seq x y z
N MET A 1 16.57 23.30 31.12
CA MET A 1 16.37 24.72 31.52
C MET A 1 14.90 25.07 31.33
N PRO A 2 14.32 25.95 32.15
CA PRO A 2 13.23 25.59 33.05
C PRO A 2 11.84 25.53 32.40
N SER A 3 11.07 24.55 32.87
CA SER A 3 9.62 24.44 32.78
C SER A 3 8.96 25.68 33.41
N THR A 4 8.33 26.51 32.60
CA THR A 4 7.38 27.51 33.10
C THR A 4 5.98 26.91 33.05
N HIS A 5 5.55 26.33 34.16
CA HIS A 5 4.14 26.22 34.49
C HIS A 5 3.57 27.64 34.55
N ARG A 6 2.65 27.97 33.63
CA ARG A 6 1.66 29.03 33.85
C ARG A 6 0.32 28.33 33.99
N GLU A 7 -0.11 28.18 35.23
CA GLU A 7 -1.48 27.81 35.58
C GLU A 7 -2.42 28.94 35.19
N PHE A 8 -3.37 28.66 34.30
CA PHE A 8 -4.73 29.19 34.32
C PHE A 8 -5.67 28.09 33.79
N ALA A 9 -6.75 27.83 34.54
CA ALA A 9 -7.87 26.91 34.30
C ALA A 9 -7.56 25.39 34.12
N GLY A 10 -7.18 24.72 35.21
CA GLY A 10 -7.89 23.52 35.73
C GLY A 10 -8.15 22.27 34.88
N ARG A 11 -7.63 22.08 33.66
CA ARG A 11 -7.78 20.82 32.90
C ARG A 11 -6.44 20.15 32.63
N ALA A 12 -6.23 18.97 33.23
CA ALA A 12 -5.07 18.13 32.96
C ALA A 12 -5.37 17.23 31.74
N VAL A 13 -5.22 17.77 30.54
CA VAL A 13 -5.18 16.96 29.31
C VAL A 13 -3.77 16.37 29.19
N LYS A 14 -3.65 15.06 29.10
CA LYS A 14 -2.36 14.41 28.80
C LYS A 14 -2.18 14.38 27.30
N PHE A 15 -1.09 14.99 26.85
CA PHE A 15 -0.76 15.07 25.43
C PHE A 15 0.27 13.99 25.09
N THR A 16 -0.08 13.14 24.13
CA THR A 16 0.85 12.22 23.49
C THR A 16 1.03 12.69 22.05
N SER A 17 1.85 13.73 21.82
CA SER A 17 2.30 14.03 20.45
C SER A 17 3.36 13.02 20.06
N VAL A 18 3.04 12.14 19.11
CA VAL A 18 4.06 11.32 18.45
C VAL A 18 4.77 12.20 17.42
N SER A 19 5.64 13.08 17.90
CA SER A 19 6.61 13.79 17.05
C SER A 19 7.84 12.89 16.87
N VAL A 20 7.98 12.26 15.72
CA VAL A 20 9.25 11.64 15.30
C VAL A 20 10.21 12.76 14.89
N ALA A 21 10.95 13.31 15.84
CA ALA A 21 12.05 14.24 15.58
C ALA A 21 13.38 13.65 16.08
N LEU A 22 14.26 13.35 15.14
CA LEU A 22 15.67 12.98 15.35
C LEU A 22 16.38 14.06 16.19
N LEU A 23 16.98 13.69 17.32
CA LEU A 23 18.09 14.43 17.92
C LEU A 23 19.36 13.57 17.91
N VAL A 24 20.39 14.13 17.28
CA VAL A 24 21.75 13.60 17.21
C VAL A 24 22.39 13.65 18.59
N ALA A 25 22.74 12.48 19.15
CA ALA A 25 23.78 12.33 20.15
C ALA A 25 24.52 11.01 19.90
N ALA A 26 25.70 11.12 19.30
CA ALA A 26 26.62 10.02 19.13
C ALA A 26 27.20 9.60 20.49
N SER A 27 27.02 8.35 20.90
CA SER A 27 28.08 7.47 21.43
C SER A 27 27.52 6.13 21.94
N ALA A 28 28.28 5.06 21.64
CA ALA A 28 28.20 3.69 22.18
C ALA A 28 27.16 2.72 21.58
N LEU A 29 27.58 2.11 20.47
CA LEU A 29 27.26 0.77 19.94
C LEU A 29 26.50 -0.21 20.86
N GLY A 30 25.28 -0.55 20.44
CA GLY A 30 24.50 -1.70 20.90
C GLY A 30 23.30 -1.87 19.98
N ALA A 31 23.43 -2.77 18.99
CA ALA A 31 22.42 -2.97 17.95
C ALA A 31 21.10 -3.54 18.49
N ALA A 32 19.99 -2.96 18.06
CA ALA A 32 18.64 -3.52 18.13
C ALA A 32 18.02 -3.51 16.72
N PRO A 33 17.13 -4.46 16.39
CA PRO A 33 16.96 -5.00 15.04
C PRO A 33 16.06 -4.14 14.14
N THR A 34 16.39 -4.14 12.85
CA THR A 34 15.67 -3.49 11.74
C THR A 34 14.48 -4.32 11.21
N PRO A 35 13.48 -3.70 10.54
CA PRO A 35 12.29 -4.39 10.03
C PRO A 35 12.61 -5.29 8.81
N ALA A 36 11.83 -6.36 8.67
CA ALA A 36 12.06 -7.58 7.86
C ALA A 36 12.16 -7.46 6.32
N ALA A 37 12.35 -6.26 5.75
CA ALA A 37 12.66 -6.10 4.32
C ALA A 37 14.18 -6.08 4.03
N ALA A 38 15.01 -5.76 5.03
CA ALA A 38 16.47 -5.79 4.90
C ALA A 38 17.08 -7.20 5.08
N ASP A 39 16.30 -8.16 5.59
CA ASP A 39 16.80 -9.50 5.96
C ASP A 39 16.75 -10.51 4.79
N GLN A 40 15.81 -10.33 3.84
CA GLN A 40 15.65 -11.24 2.69
C GLN A 40 16.73 -11.03 1.60
N THR A 41 17.17 -9.79 1.38
CA THR A 41 18.28 -9.49 0.45
C THR A 41 19.62 -9.98 0.98
N GLY A 42 19.80 -9.98 2.31
CA GLY A 42 20.99 -10.50 2.98
C GLY A 42 21.15 -12.03 2.87
N ALA A 43 20.05 -12.79 3.03
CA ALA A 43 20.09 -14.24 2.95
C ALA A 43 20.40 -14.76 1.53
N VAL A 44 19.76 -14.20 0.50
CA VAL A 44 20.07 -14.54 -0.91
C VAL A 44 21.49 -14.13 -1.26
N ALA A 45 21.91 -12.91 -0.91
CA ALA A 45 23.28 -12.45 -1.17
C ALA A 45 24.32 -13.31 -0.46
N SER A 46 24.05 -13.76 0.77
CA SER A 46 24.94 -14.64 1.53
C SER A 46 25.03 -16.04 0.90
N ALA A 47 23.91 -16.63 0.50
CA ALA A 47 23.89 -17.93 -0.17
C ALA A 47 24.64 -17.88 -1.51
N VAL A 48 24.39 -16.83 -2.31
CA VAL A 48 25.05 -16.61 -3.60
C VAL A 48 26.55 -16.33 -3.44
N ALA A 49 26.93 -15.55 -2.44
CA ALA A 49 28.33 -15.28 -2.13
C ALA A 49 29.06 -16.58 -1.76
N ALA A 50 28.42 -17.46 -0.97
CA ALA A 50 28.97 -18.75 -0.56
C ALA A 50 29.10 -19.78 -1.69
N THR A 51 28.39 -19.63 -2.81
CA THR A 51 28.52 -20.52 -3.97
C THR A 51 29.84 -20.29 -4.69
N GLU A 52 30.87 -21.07 -4.37
CA GLU A 52 32.10 -21.11 -5.16
C GLU A 52 31.86 -21.78 -6.51
N LEU A 53 32.35 -21.17 -7.59
CA LEU A 53 32.18 -21.63 -8.97
C LEU A 53 33.53 -21.57 -9.67
N SER A 54 33.95 -22.69 -10.25
CA SER A 54 35.09 -22.78 -11.14
C SER A 54 34.85 -22.08 -12.48
N PRO A 55 35.90 -21.78 -13.26
CA PRO A 55 35.76 -21.24 -14.61
C PRO A 55 34.87 -22.09 -15.54
N ASP A 56 34.90 -23.42 -15.42
CA ASP A 56 34.06 -24.32 -16.23
C ASP A 56 32.58 -24.27 -15.77
N GLU A 57 32.34 -24.12 -14.46
CA GLU A 57 30.99 -23.94 -13.90
C GLU A 57 30.38 -22.60 -14.32
N PHE A 58 31.12 -21.50 -14.34
CA PHE A 58 30.62 -20.22 -14.86
C PHE A 58 30.12 -20.31 -16.30
N LEU A 59 30.82 -21.07 -17.15
CA LEU A 59 30.44 -21.27 -18.55
C LEU A 59 29.17 -22.11 -18.68
N SER A 60 29.18 -23.29 -18.04
CA SER A 60 28.04 -24.21 -18.10
C SER A 60 26.79 -23.64 -17.43
N LEU A 61 26.95 -22.75 -16.44
CA LEU A 61 25.84 -22.13 -15.74
C LEU A 61 24.96 -21.31 -16.69
N PHE A 62 25.53 -20.54 -17.62
CA PHE A 62 24.73 -19.80 -18.60
C PHE A 62 24.00 -20.74 -19.56
N ASP A 63 24.65 -21.83 -19.97
CA ASP A 63 24.07 -22.77 -20.93
C ASP A 63 22.95 -23.62 -20.31
N ASN A 64 23.04 -23.89 -19.00
CA ASN A 64 22.07 -24.67 -18.23
C ASN A 64 21.02 -23.81 -17.49
N ALA A 65 21.20 -22.49 -17.49
CA ALA A 65 20.29 -21.59 -16.78
C ALA A 65 18.89 -21.58 -17.41
N GLU A 66 17.87 -21.62 -16.55
CA GLU A 66 16.51 -21.29 -16.96
C GLU A 66 16.40 -19.77 -17.16
N LEU A 67 16.49 -19.34 -18.42
CA LEU A 67 16.48 -17.93 -18.82
C LEU A 67 15.11 -17.56 -19.44
N PRO A 68 14.32 -16.66 -18.82
CA PRO A 68 13.00 -16.30 -19.31
C PRO A 68 13.05 -15.52 -20.63
N GLY A 69 11.92 -15.44 -21.35
CA GLY A 69 11.79 -14.55 -22.51
C GLY A 69 12.64 -14.92 -23.73
N LEU A 70 13.09 -16.18 -23.84
CA LEU A 70 13.76 -16.73 -25.01
C LEU A 70 12.80 -17.66 -25.77
N GLY A 71 12.81 -17.56 -27.10
CA GLY A 71 12.07 -18.47 -27.98
C GLY A 71 12.83 -19.78 -28.22
N GLU A 72 12.33 -20.57 -29.18
CA GLU A 72 13.09 -21.72 -29.69
C GLU A 72 14.31 -21.27 -30.49
N ILE A 73 15.33 -22.13 -30.56
CA ILE A 73 16.51 -21.90 -31.40
C ILE A 73 16.07 -22.00 -32.88
N GLY A 74 16.01 -20.85 -33.54
CA GLY A 74 15.63 -20.74 -34.95
C GLY A 74 16.70 -21.26 -35.94
N PRO A 75 16.42 -21.21 -37.25
CA PRO A 75 17.39 -21.58 -38.28
C PRO A 75 18.65 -20.71 -38.19
N ALA A 76 19.78 -21.23 -38.66
CA ALA A 76 21.04 -20.50 -38.59
C ALA A 76 21.04 -19.29 -39.55
N PRO A 77 21.43 -18.08 -39.08
CA PRO A 77 21.45 -16.90 -39.94
C PRO A 77 22.55 -17.00 -40.99
N ALA A 78 22.36 -16.35 -42.14
CA ALA A 78 23.39 -16.23 -43.16
C ALA A 78 24.55 -15.35 -42.68
N ILE A 79 25.79 -15.77 -42.94
CA ILE A 79 27.02 -15.10 -42.48
C ILE A 79 27.70 -14.38 -43.65
N THR A 80 28.00 -15.11 -44.72
CA THR A 80 28.77 -14.60 -45.88
C THR A 80 27.96 -14.58 -47.18
N GLY A 81 26.82 -15.28 -47.22
CA GLY A 81 26.06 -15.53 -48.44
C GLY A 81 26.52 -16.77 -49.22
N ASN A 82 27.55 -17.48 -48.75
CA ASN A 82 27.97 -18.79 -49.26
C ASN A 82 27.68 -19.87 -48.21
N ALA A 83 26.79 -20.81 -48.54
CA ALA A 83 26.31 -21.81 -47.60
C ALA A 83 27.40 -22.77 -47.09
N GLU A 84 28.35 -23.17 -47.94
CA GLU A 84 29.46 -24.05 -47.56
C GLU A 84 30.44 -23.36 -46.62
N LEU A 85 30.76 -22.09 -46.91
CA LEU A 85 31.61 -21.28 -46.05
C LEU A 85 30.92 -21.02 -44.71
N ASP A 86 29.64 -20.70 -44.71
CA ASP A 86 28.86 -20.48 -43.49
C ASP A 86 28.80 -21.75 -42.62
N ALA A 87 28.64 -22.92 -43.23
CA ALA A 87 28.70 -24.21 -42.53
C ALA A 87 30.09 -24.47 -41.91
N ARG A 88 31.17 -24.20 -42.64
CA ARG A 88 32.55 -24.32 -42.11
C ARG A 88 32.82 -23.36 -40.95
N ILE A 89 32.34 -22.12 -41.04
CA ILE A 89 32.49 -21.13 -39.95
C ILE A 89 31.80 -21.63 -38.68
N ARG A 90 30.59 -22.18 -38.80
CA ARG A 90 29.86 -22.75 -37.66
C ARG A 90 30.58 -23.94 -37.06
N ALA A 91 31.05 -24.88 -37.89
CA ALA A 91 31.78 -26.06 -37.42
C ALA A 91 33.06 -25.69 -36.65
N ILE A 92 33.84 -24.72 -37.13
CA ILE A 92 35.03 -24.22 -36.41
C ILE A 92 34.62 -23.51 -35.12
N GLY A 93 33.53 -22.74 -35.14
CA GLY A 93 32.98 -22.10 -33.95
C GLY A 93 32.55 -23.10 -32.87
N GLU A 94 31.84 -24.16 -33.25
CA GLU A 94 31.39 -25.21 -32.35
C GLU A 94 32.57 -25.98 -31.74
N GLN A 95 33.63 -26.24 -32.52
CA GLN A 95 34.88 -26.81 -31.99
C GLN A 95 35.55 -25.90 -30.95
N ARG A 96 35.37 -24.58 -31.06
CA ARG A 96 35.85 -23.62 -30.06
C ARG A 96 34.94 -23.50 -28.84
N GLY A 97 33.76 -24.12 -28.83
CA GLY A 97 32.79 -24.06 -27.73
C GLY A 97 31.63 -23.08 -27.93
N TYR A 98 31.49 -22.46 -29.12
CA TYR A 98 30.31 -21.66 -29.41
C TYR A 98 29.05 -22.54 -29.51
N GLN A 99 27.97 -22.10 -28.90
CA GLN A 99 26.65 -22.76 -28.97
C GLN A 99 25.60 -21.84 -29.60
N ARG A 100 24.65 -22.43 -30.34
CA ARG A 100 23.52 -21.68 -30.93
C ARG A 100 22.68 -21.07 -29.83
N ARG A 101 22.24 -19.83 -30.05
CA ARG A 101 21.44 -19.08 -29.08
C ARG A 101 20.01 -18.89 -29.58
N ALA A 102 19.08 -19.00 -28.65
CA ALA A 102 17.72 -18.55 -28.84
C ALA A 102 17.67 -17.02 -28.89
N LEU A 103 16.66 -16.50 -29.57
CA LEU A 103 16.40 -15.06 -29.65
C LEU A 103 15.29 -14.66 -28.65
N PRO A 104 15.24 -13.39 -28.24
CA PRO A 104 14.17 -12.87 -27.40
C PRO A 104 12.81 -13.08 -28.08
N ASN A 105 11.83 -13.59 -27.33
CA ASN A 105 10.44 -13.75 -27.80
C ASN A 105 9.49 -12.68 -27.22
N ARG A 106 10.04 -11.69 -26.53
CA ARG A 106 9.33 -10.56 -25.92
C ARG A 106 10.10 -9.25 -26.12
N GLU A 107 9.46 -8.14 -25.76
CA GLU A 107 10.07 -6.82 -25.83
C GLU A 107 11.26 -6.67 -24.86
N LEU A 108 12.31 -5.98 -25.32
CA LEU A 108 13.51 -5.71 -24.53
C LEU A 108 13.46 -4.30 -23.92
N THR A 109 14.02 -4.16 -22.73
CA THR A 109 14.10 -2.89 -21.99
C THR A 109 15.30 -2.06 -22.47
N ARG A 110 15.08 -0.76 -22.70
CA ARG A 110 16.16 0.18 -23.06
C ARG A 110 16.82 0.77 -21.82
N VAL A 111 18.12 0.57 -21.66
CA VAL A 111 18.93 1.16 -20.58
C VAL A 111 20.21 1.76 -21.16
N GLY A 112 20.43 3.07 -20.95
CA GLY A 112 21.65 3.75 -21.41
C GLY A 112 21.89 3.65 -22.92
N GLY A 113 20.83 3.59 -23.73
CA GLY A 113 20.91 3.42 -25.19
C GLY A 113 20.98 1.96 -25.66
N HIS A 114 21.22 1.01 -24.76
CA HIS A 114 21.31 -0.42 -25.06
C HIS A 114 20.00 -1.15 -24.74
N LEU A 115 19.80 -2.32 -25.33
CA LEU A 115 18.65 -3.18 -25.08
C LEU A 115 19.06 -4.39 -24.25
N LEU A 116 18.23 -4.77 -23.28
CA LEU A 116 18.44 -5.89 -22.35
C LEU A 116 17.10 -6.61 -22.11
N GLN A 117 17.17 -7.88 -21.71
CA GLN A 117 16.01 -8.54 -21.11
C GLN A 117 15.60 -7.77 -19.84
N PRO A 118 14.30 -7.66 -19.51
CA PRO A 118 13.83 -6.88 -18.37
C PRO A 118 14.56 -7.19 -17.05
N GLU A 119 14.79 -8.48 -16.76
CA GLU A 119 15.45 -8.95 -15.54
C GLU A 119 16.94 -8.56 -15.52
N ALA A 120 17.62 -8.66 -16.66
CA ALA A 120 19.01 -8.21 -16.79
C ALA A 120 19.14 -6.68 -16.70
N ALA A 121 18.15 -5.94 -17.20
CA ALA A 121 18.09 -4.48 -17.13
C ALA A 121 17.98 -3.99 -15.69
N GLU A 122 17.07 -4.60 -14.91
CA GLU A 122 16.89 -4.32 -13.49
C GLU A 122 18.14 -4.69 -12.69
N ALA A 123 18.67 -5.89 -12.89
CA ALA A 123 19.90 -6.36 -12.25
C ALA A 123 21.09 -5.44 -12.55
N TRP A 124 21.21 -4.97 -13.80
CA TRP A 124 22.26 -4.02 -14.19
C TRP A 124 22.11 -2.68 -13.46
N GLN A 125 20.90 -2.15 -13.33
CA GLN A 125 20.67 -0.91 -12.56
C GLN A 125 21.06 -1.09 -11.09
N ALA A 126 20.69 -2.21 -10.47
CA ALA A 126 21.08 -2.52 -9.09
C ALA A 126 22.60 -2.64 -8.93
N LEU A 127 23.28 -3.35 -9.85
CA LEU A 127 24.74 -3.47 -9.85
C LEU A 127 25.43 -2.10 -9.99
N ARG A 128 24.90 -1.20 -10.82
CA ARG A 128 25.42 0.17 -10.95
C ARG A 128 25.30 0.96 -9.66
N VAL A 129 24.18 0.83 -8.93
CA VAL A 129 24.00 1.48 -7.63
C VAL A 129 25.01 0.93 -6.61
N SER A 130 25.20 -0.39 -6.55
CA SER A 130 26.23 -1.01 -5.70
C SER A 130 27.63 -0.50 -6.03
N ALA A 131 27.95 -0.35 -7.32
CA ALA A 131 29.22 0.21 -7.74
C ALA A 131 29.39 1.67 -7.30
N GLN A 132 28.36 2.51 -7.47
CA GLN A 132 28.37 3.91 -7.04
C GLN A 132 28.57 4.02 -5.52
N ASN A 133 27.89 3.18 -4.74
CA ASN A 133 28.05 3.13 -3.28
C ASN A 133 29.46 2.68 -2.86
N ALA A 134 30.10 1.81 -3.64
CA ALA A 134 31.49 1.40 -3.47
C ALA A 134 32.51 2.43 -4.02
N GLY A 135 32.05 3.57 -4.56
CA GLY A 135 32.91 4.62 -5.11
C GLY A 135 33.43 4.34 -6.52
N PHE A 136 32.79 3.43 -7.26
CA PHE A 136 33.13 3.07 -8.64
C PHE A 136 32.10 3.61 -9.64
N THR A 137 32.58 3.97 -10.83
CA THR A 137 31.74 4.26 -11.98
C THR A 137 31.90 3.15 -13.00
N VAL A 138 30.82 2.44 -13.29
CA VAL A 138 30.78 1.38 -14.31
C VAL A 138 29.93 1.84 -15.49
N THR A 139 30.49 1.69 -16.69
CA THR A 139 29.87 2.07 -17.95
C THR A 139 29.41 0.82 -18.69
N LEU A 140 28.16 0.83 -19.17
CA LEU A 140 27.67 -0.16 -20.13
C LEU A 140 28.14 0.25 -21.53
N VAL A 141 28.92 -0.62 -22.17
CA VAL A 141 29.48 -0.35 -23.51
C VAL A 141 28.64 -1.00 -24.61
N SER A 142 28.11 -2.18 -24.33
CA SER A 142 27.39 -3.00 -25.30
C SER A 142 26.48 -4.00 -24.58
N ALA A 143 25.36 -4.37 -25.20
CA ALA A 143 24.41 -5.35 -24.68
C ALA A 143 23.75 -6.09 -25.85
N PHE A 144 22.41 -6.19 -25.94
CA PHE A 144 21.75 -6.92 -27.01
C PHE A 144 22.26 -6.53 -28.41
N ARG A 145 22.48 -7.56 -29.23
CA ARG A 145 22.93 -7.43 -30.61
C ARG A 145 22.17 -8.41 -31.48
N SER A 146 21.57 -7.91 -32.56
CA SER A 146 20.83 -8.78 -33.50
C SER A 146 21.79 -9.64 -34.34
N GLU A 147 21.27 -10.74 -34.88
CA GLU A 147 22.04 -11.62 -35.76
C GLU A 147 22.59 -10.89 -36.99
N ALA A 148 21.80 -9.97 -37.55
CA ALA A 148 22.24 -9.14 -38.68
C ALA A 148 23.40 -8.21 -38.31
N GLN A 149 23.34 -7.58 -37.13
CA GLN A 149 24.44 -6.75 -36.61
C GLN A 149 25.68 -7.60 -36.33
N GLN A 150 25.53 -8.78 -35.74
CA GLN A 150 26.63 -9.72 -35.50
C GLN A 150 27.26 -10.19 -36.82
N ALA A 151 26.45 -10.47 -37.85
CA ALA A 151 26.96 -10.85 -39.17
C ALA A 151 27.75 -9.72 -39.84
N ALA A 152 27.28 -8.48 -39.72
CA ALA A 152 28.03 -7.31 -40.18
C ALA A 152 29.36 -7.13 -39.42
N LEU A 153 29.35 -7.34 -38.09
CA LEU A 153 30.55 -7.31 -37.26
C LEU A 153 31.56 -8.39 -37.66
N TYR A 154 31.08 -9.63 -37.86
CA TYR A 154 31.89 -10.76 -38.32
C TYR A 154 32.57 -10.45 -39.64
N ARG A 155 31.81 -10.05 -40.68
CA ARG A 155 32.35 -9.72 -42.01
C ARG A 155 33.37 -8.59 -41.98
N ARG A 156 33.25 -7.66 -41.02
CA ARG A 156 34.20 -6.55 -40.86
C ARG A 156 35.51 -6.98 -40.21
N LYS A 157 35.44 -7.86 -39.19
CA LYS A 157 36.61 -8.22 -38.36
C LYS A 157 37.34 -9.47 -38.85
N VAL A 158 36.67 -10.37 -39.58
CA VAL A 158 37.27 -11.61 -40.06
C VAL A 158 37.60 -11.49 -41.54
N THR A 159 38.89 -11.41 -41.85
CA THR A 159 39.40 -11.33 -43.22
C THR A 159 40.03 -12.66 -43.64
N GLY A 160 39.55 -13.23 -44.75
CA GLY A 160 40.00 -14.53 -45.29
C GLY A 160 39.05 -15.69 -45.01
N THR A 161 39.20 -16.77 -45.78
CA THR A 161 38.28 -17.93 -45.82
C THR A 161 38.96 -19.26 -45.49
N SER A 162 40.25 -19.24 -45.12
CA SER A 162 40.95 -20.44 -44.63
C SER A 162 40.55 -20.73 -43.18
N ASP A 163 40.60 -22.00 -42.78
CA ASP A 163 40.21 -22.41 -41.42
C ASP A 163 41.03 -21.68 -40.35
N ALA A 164 42.31 -21.44 -40.59
CA ALA A 164 43.17 -20.66 -39.70
C ALA A 164 42.79 -19.17 -39.62
N ALA A 165 42.28 -18.58 -40.70
CA ALA A 165 41.78 -17.19 -40.69
C ALA A 165 40.45 -17.10 -39.94
N ILE A 166 39.56 -18.08 -40.14
CA ILE A 166 38.29 -18.20 -39.43
C ILE A 166 38.54 -18.39 -37.93
N ASP A 167 39.37 -19.36 -37.51
CA ASP A 167 39.72 -19.58 -36.10
C ASP A 167 40.27 -18.31 -35.44
N ARG A 168 41.20 -17.60 -36.10
CA ARG A 168 41.74 -16.33 -35.59
C ARG A 168 40.64 -15.27 -35.40
N GLY A 169 39.71 -15.17 -36.34
CA GLY A 169 38.58 -14.25 -36.23
C GLY A 169 37.64 -14.60 -35.07
N LEU A 170 37.36 -15.89 -34.91
CA LEU A 170 36.47 -16.42 -33.88
C LEU A 170 37.02 -16.30 -32.45
N ARG A 171 38.30 -15.97 -32.28
CA ARG A 171 38.90 -15.62 -30.98
C ARG A 171 38.42 -14.27 -30.43
N VAL A 172 37.87 -13.40 -31.26
CA VAL A 172 37.50 -12.02 -30.87
C VAL A 172 36.13 -11.58 -31.39
N VAL A 173 35.43 -12.46 -32.11
CA VAL A 173 34.07 -12.23 -32.63
C VAL A 173 33.30 -13.54 -32.70
N ALA A 174 32.15 -13.59 -32.03
CA ALA A 174 31.26 -14.73 -32.10
C ALA A 174 30.67 -14.98 -33.50
N VAL A 175 30.39 -16.25 -33.81
CA VAL A 175 29.61 -16.64 -34.99
C VAL A 175 28.22 -15.99 -34.91
N PRO A 176 27.68 -15.42 -36.01
CA PRO A 176 26.29 -14.94 -36.03
C PRO A 176 25.31 -16.05 -35.65
N GLY A 177 24.39 -15.76 -34.72
CA GLY A 177 23.50 -16.75 -34.10
C GLY A 177 24.07 -17.55 -32.92
N TYR A 178 25.34 -17.28 -32.52
CA TYR A 178 26.00 -17.94 -31.38
C TYR A 178 26.45 -16.97 -30.27
N SER A 179 26.47 -15.66 -30.53
CA SER A 179 26.82 -14.65 -29.50
C SER A 179 25.82 -14.67 -28.35
N LYS A 180 26.29 -14.65 -27.10
CA LYS A 180 25.43 -14.52 -25.91
C LYS A 180 24.67 -13.19 -25.90
N HIS A 181 25.18 -12.14 -26.54
CA HIS A 181 24.45 -10.88 -26.77
C HIS A 181 23.14 -11.04 -27.56
N HIS A 182 22.96 -12.10 -28.36
CA HIS A 182 21.67 -12.32 -29.03
C HIS A 182 20.55 -12.57 -28.02
N THR A 183 20.85 -13.12 -26.84
CA THR A 183 19.84 -13.47 -25.82
C THR A 183 19.28 -12.24 -25.11
N GLY A 184 19.99 -11.11 -25.15
CA GLY A 184 19.69 -9.91 -24.37
C GLY A 184 20.12 -9.97 -22.90
N TYR A 185 20.85 -11.02 -22.49
CA TYR A 185 21.38 -11.18 -21.12
C TYR A 185 22.86 -10.80 -20.95
N ALA A 186 23.61 -10.61 -22.06
CA ALA A 186 25.02 -10.26 -22.02
C ALA A 186 25.25 -8.75 -22.01
N ILE A 187 26.24 -8.30 -21.23
CA ILE A 187 26.69 -6.92 -21.10
C ILE A 187 28.21 -6.83 -21.23
N ASP A 188 28.69 -5.80 -21.93
CA ASP A 188 30.09 -5.40 -21.97
C ASP A 188 30.31 -4.19 -21.08
N LEU A 189 31.29 -4.28 -20.18
CA LEU A 189 31.56 -3.26 -19.17
C LEU A 189 32.88 -2.53 -19.42
N ALA A 190 32.92 -1.26 -18.99
CA ALA A 190 34.13 -0.46 -18.91
C ALA A 190 34.18 0.39 -17.63
N ASP A 191 35.38 0.84 -17.31
CA ASP A 191 35.68 1.92 -16.36
C ASP A 191 35.12 3.27 -16.90
N SER A 192 35.11 4.31 -16.07
CA SER A 192 34.91 5.73 -16.46
C SER A 192 35.60 6.17 -17.77
N GLY A 193 36.72 5.54 -18.18
CA GLY A 193 37.41 5.81 -19.44
C GLY A 193 36.77 5.22 -20.70
N GLY A 194 35.75 4.36 -20.60
CA GLY A 194 34.97 3.84 -21.72
C GLY A 194 35.65 2.79 -22.62
N ASP A 195 36.94 2.46 -22.40
CA ASP A 195 37.64 1.39 -23.11
C ASP A 195 37.46 0.03 -22.41
N HIS A 196 36.64 -0.85 -22.99
CA HIS A 196 36.43 -2.20 -22.46
C HIS A 196 37.69 -3.08 -22.55
N ASN A 197 38.62 -2.82 -23.48
CA ASN A 197 39.82 -3.66 -23.63
C ASN A 197 40.78 -3.50 -22.45
N ALA A 198 40.76 -2.34 -21.79
CA ALA A 198 41.52 -2.08 -20.58
C ALA A 198 40.79 -2.58 -19.30
N PHE A 199 39.53 -3.00 -19.41
CA PHE A 199 38.67 -3.26 -18.25
C PHE A 199 39.22 -4.33 -17.32
N GLY A 200 39.80 -5.41 -17.86
CA GLY A 200 40.36 -6.50 -17.05
C GLY A 200 41.51 -6.09 -16.11
N ASN A 201 42.13 -4.93 -16.34
CA ASN A 201 43.16 -4.35 -15.48
C ASN A 201 42.65 -3.19 -14.62
N SER A 202 41.34 -2.91 -14.64
CA SER A 202 40.74 -1.79 -13.93
C SER A 202 40.45 -2.12 -12.47
N ARG A 203 40.33 -1.07 -11.64
CA ARG A 203 39.87 -1.21 -10.24
C ARG A 203 38.43 -1.74 -10.17
N VAL A 204 37.61 -1.44 -11.17
CA VAL A 204 36.23 -1.92 -11.27
C VAL A 204 36.20 -3.43 -11.48
N TYR A 205 37.02 -3.97 -12.40
CA TYR A 205 37.10 -5.42 -12.60
C TYR A 205 37.63 -6.13 -11.36
N ALA A 206 38.68 -5.60 -10.72
CA ALA A 206 39.19 -6.16 -9.47
C ALA A 206 38.13 -6.22 -8.36
N TRP A 207 37.27 -5.19 -8.27
CA TRP A 207 36.13 -5.17 -7.36
C TRP A 207 35.06 -6.18 -7.73
N LEU A 208 34.71 -6.31 -9.01
CA LEU A 208 33.73 -7.30 -9.48
C LEU A 208 34.23 -8.74 -9.33
N ALA A 209 35.53 -8.99 -9.47
CA ALA A 209 36.15 -10.31 -9.44
C ALA A 209 36.50 -10.80 -8.03
N ALA A 210 36.43 -9.92 -7.02
CA ALA A 210 36.69 -10.28 -5.63
C ALA A 210 35.76 -11.42 -5.15
N ASP A 211 36.30 -12.27 -4.27
CA ASP A 211 35.57 -13.37 -3.61
C ASP A 211 34.76 -14.23 -4.60
N ASN A 212 35.45 -14.70 -5.65
CA ASN A 212 34.86 -15.47 -6.74
C ASN A 212 33.65 -14.80 -7.39
N PHE A 213 33.79 -13.51 -7.68
CA PHE A 213 32.73 -12.67 -8.25
C PHE A 213 31.50 -12.48 -7.35
N ALA A 214 31.66 -12.50 -6.02
CA ALA A 214 30.56 -12.43 -5.05
C ALA A 214 29.55 -11.31 -5.35
N ILE A 215 30.03 -10.09 -5.62
CA ILE A 215 29.17 -8.93 -5.89
C ILE A 215 28.44 -9.07 -7.22
N ALA A 216 29.12 -9.50 -8.29
CA ALA A 216 28.46 -9.72 -9.58
C ALA A 216 27.39 -10.81 -9.47
N LYS A 217 27.73 -11.94 -8.82
CA LYS A 217 26.81 -13.06 -8.57
C LYS A 217 25.60 -12.62 -7.75
N ALA A 218 25.78 -11.78 -6.73
CA ALA A 218 24.68 -11.25 -5.90
C ALA A 218 23.64 -10.47 -6.72
N HIS A 219 24.05 -9.90 -7.86
CA HIS A 219 23.17 -9.27 -8.83
C HIS A 219 22.76 -10.22 -9.99
N GLY A 220 23.07 -11.51 -9.89
CA GLY A 220 22.76 -12.53 -10.89
C GLY A 220 23.69 -12.52 -12.11
N PHE A 221 24.78 -11.76 -12.09
CA PHE A 221 25.78 -11.73 -13.17
C PHE A 221 26.94 -12.67 -12.89
N VAL A 222 27.40 -13.34 -13.94
CA VAL A 222 28.61 -14.16 -13.92
C VAL A 222 29.52 -13.79 -15.10
N PRO A 223 30.85 -13.97 -14.98
CA PRO A 223 31.75 -13.77 -16.11
C PRO A 223 31.35 -14.68 -17.27
N SER A 224 31.23 -14.10 -18.48
CA SER A 224 30.78 -14.84 -19.64
C SER A 224 31.84 -15.79 -20.20
N TYR A 225 33.09 -15.33 -20.26
CA TYR A 225 34.23 -16.06 -20.78
C TYR A 225 35.43 -15.89 -19.82
N PRO A 226 35.44 -16.62 -18.69
CA PRO A 226 36.45 -16.47 -17.65
C PRO A 226 37.83 -17.01 -18.09
N PHE A 227 38.88 -16.52 -17.43
CA PHE A 227 40.21 -17.14 -17.53
C PHE A 227 40.23 -18.49 -16.79
N GLY A 228 41.06 -19.43 -17.25
CA GLY A 228 41.34 -20.68 -16.54
C GLY A 228 40.37 -21.84 -16.80
N SER A 229 39.42 -21.68 -17.72
CA SER A 229 38.56 -22.78 -18.20
C SER A 229 39.39 -23.89 -18.85
N SER A 230 39.07 -25.13 -18.51
CA SER A 230 39.63 -26.32 -19.17
C SER A 230 38.85 -26.68 -20.44
N ALA A 231 37.59 -26.24 -20.54
CA ALA A 231 36.75 -26.40 -21.71
C ALA A 231 37.00 -25.31 -22.77
N PRO A 232 36.72 -25.59 -24.06
CA PRO A 232 36.63 -24.56 -25.10
C PRO A 232 35.51 -23.56 -24.79
N ILE A 233 35.82 -22.26 -24.78
CA ILE A 233 34.91 -21.21 -24.28
C ILE A 233 34.24 -20.38 -25.39
N GLY A 234 34.62 -20.57 -26.64
CA GLY A 234 34.25 -19.75 -27.79
C GLY A 234 35.36 -18.74 -28.13
N PRO A 235 35.23 -17.45 -27.75
CA PRO A 235 36.28 -16.45 -27.95
C PRO A 235 37.51 -16.73 -27.07
N ASN A 236 38.49 -15.83 -27.11
CA ASN A 236 39.45 -15.73 -26.01
C ASN A 236 38.75 -15.17 -24.76
N PRO A 237 39.32 -15.28 -23.55
CA PRO A 237 38.71 -14.69 -22.36
C PRO A 237 38.43 -13.19 -22.53
N GLU A 238 37.23 -12.78 -22.12
CA GLU A 238 36.73 -11.41 -22.27
C GLU A 238 36.37 -10.88 -20.88
N PRO A 239 37.32 -10.26 -20.14
CA PRO A 239 37.09 -9.82 -18.76
C PRO A 239 36.02 -8.72 -18.63
N TRP A 240 35.60 -8.11 -19.74
CA TRP A 240 34.53 -7.12 -19.79
C TRP A 240 33.14 -7.70 -19.99
N GLU A 241 33.00 -8.93 -20.53
CA GLU A 241 31.70 -9.52 -20.84
C GLU A 241 31.15 -10.31 -19.65
N PHE A 242 29.99 -9.88 -19.15
CA PHE A 242 29.23 -10.58 -18.12
C PHE A 242 27.88 -11.00 -18.68
N VAL A 243 27.36 -12.12 -18.21
CA VAL A 243 26.00 -12.57 -18.53
C VAL A 243 25.17 -12.66 -17.27
N TRP A 244 23.92 -12.23 -17.40
CA TRP A 244 22.93 -12.47 -16.36
C TRP A 244 22.39 -13.89 -16.46
N VAL A 245 22.47 -14.63 -15.36
CA VAL A 245 21.92 -15.99 -15.18
C VAL A 245 20.89 -16.05 -14.06
N GLY A 246 20.74 -14.98 -13.27
CA GLY A 246 19.87 -14.95 -12.10
C GLY A 246 20.48 -15.66 -10.88
N THR A 247 20.14 -15.18 -9.69
CA THR A 247 20.67 -15.70 -8.41
C THR A 247 20.23 -17.13 -8.13
N THR A 248 18.99 -17.49 -8.50
CA THR A 248 18.46 -18.84 -8.33
C THR A 248 19.28 -19.89 -9.09
N ASN A 249 19.67 -19.60 -10.34
CA ASN A 249 20.47 -20.56 -11.11
C ASN A 249 21.86 -20.73 -10.50
N ILE A 250 22.45 -19.66 -9.95
CA ILE A 250 23.73 -19.73 -9.22
C ILE A 250 23.59 -20.66 -8.01
N ILE A 251 22.57 -20.47 -7.17
CA ILE A 251 22.36 -21.29 -5.96
C ILE A 251 22.10 -22.77 -6.31
N CYS A 252 21.32 -23.03 -7.36
CA CYS A 252 20.90 -24.37 -7.72
C CYS A 252 21.99 -25.26 -8.33
N GLY A 253 23.15 -24.72 -8.73
CA GLY A 253 24.22 -25.46 -9.41
C GLY A 253 24.70 -26.69 -8.62
N ASP A 254 25.05 -26.51 -7.35
CA ASP A 254 25.59 -27.55 -6.45
C ASP A 254 24.76 -27.70 -5.18
N PHE A 255 23.44 -27.58 -5.30
CA PHE A 255 22.57 -27.55 -4.13
C PHE A 255 22.39 -28.92 -3.47
N GLU A 256 22.74 -29.00 -2.19
CA GLU A 256 22.50 -30.15 -1.32
C GLU A 256 21.29 -29.92 -0.39
N PRO A 257 20.20 -30.70 -0.51
CA PRO A 257 19.01 -30.52 0.33
C PRO A 257 19.26 -30.79 1.82
N SER A 258 18.69 -29.94 2.68
CA SER A 258 18.70 -30.10 4.13
C SER A 258 17.31 -29.90 4.73
N ALA A 259 17.18 -30.02 6.06
CA ALA A 259 15.92 -29.75 6.74
C ALA A 259 15.49 -28.28 6.63
N GLU A 260 16.45 -27.36 6.59
CA GLU A 260 16.24 -25.90 6.52
C GLU A 260 16.18 -25.37 5.09
N ASN A 261 16.77 -26.10 4.12
CA ASN A 261 16.75 -25.78 2.71
C ASN A 261 16.34 -27.02 1.93
N ARG A 262 15.03 -27.25 1.74
CA ARG A 262 14.53 -28.44 1.02
C ARG A 262 14.66 -28.31 -0.49
N PHE A 263 14.57 -27.09 -1.02
CA PHE A 263 14.62 -26.82 -2.46
C PHE A 263 15.53 -25.64 -2.77
N CYS A 264 16.34 -25.76 -3.82
CA CYS A 264 17.38 -24.78 -4.16
C CYS A 264 16.81 -23.41 -4.56
N ASP A 265 15.65 -23.40 -5.21
CA ASP A 265 14.95 -22.21 -5.70
C ASP A 265 14.06 -21.55 -4.64
N THR A 266 14.11 -22.05 -3.39
CA THR A 266 13.40 -21.44 -2.26
C THR A 266 14.34 -20.71 -1.31
N VAL A 267 15.65 -20.91 -1.43
CA VAL A 267 16.66 -20.34 -0.52
C VAL A 267 16.60 -18.81 -0.55
N GLY A 268 16.36 -18.21 0.61
CA GLY A 268 16.22 -16.76 0.78
C GLY A 268 14.93 -16.17 0.20
N SER A 269 14.00 -16.99 -0.29
CA SER A 269 12.69 -16.52 -0.76
C SER A 269 11.72 -16.31 0.41
N ALA A 270 10.76 -15.40 0.25
CA ALA A 270 9.69 -15.17 1.23
C ALA A 270 8.86 -16.43 1.53
N PHE A 271 8.84 -17.41 0.63
CA PHE A 271 8.06 -18.65 0.76
C PHE A 271 8.85 -19.81 1.39
N GLN A 272 10.14 -19.62 1.73
CA GLN A 272 11.01 -20.71 2.16
C GLN A 272 10.43 -21.48 3.37
N ALA A 273 9.98 -20.75 4.38
CA ALA A 273 9.42 -21.35 5.59
C ALA A 273 8.15 -22.16 5.30
N ASP A 274 7.23 -21.60 4.51
CA ASP A 274 5.98 -22.27 4.12
C ASP A 274 6.26 -23.54 3.31
N VAL A 275 7.17 -23.46 2.34
CA VAL A 275 7.52 -24.59 1.49
C VAL A 275 8.19 -25.71 2.29
N ASN A 276 9.12 -25.36 3.18
CA ASN A 276 9.76 -26.34 4.05
C ASN A 276 8.76 -27.02 4.97
N TRP A 277 7.79 -26.27 5.51
CA TRP A 277 6.72 -26.83 6.33
C TRP A 277 5.86 -27.82 5.52
N LEU A 278 5.41 -27.43 4.32
CA LEU A 278 4.64 -28.31 3.42
C LEU A 278 5.41 -29.61 3.11
N ALA A 279 6.72 -29.51 2.84
CA ALA A 279 7.57 -30.66 2.56
C ALA A 279 7.70 -31.57 3.79
N ALA A 280 7.89 -30.99 4.99
CA ALA A 280 7.94 -31.73 6.25
C ALA A 280 6.64 -32.46 6.57
N GLN A 281 5.48 -31.88 6.20
CA GLN A 281 4.17 -32.53 6.34
C GLN A 281 3.86 -33.56 5.23
N GLY A 282 4.76 -33.76 4.25
CA GLY A 282 4.54 -34.66 3.13
C GLY A 282 3.45 -34.19 2.15
N ILE A 283 3.13 -32.90 2.15
CA ILE A 283 2.13 -32.27 1.27
C ILE A 283 2.71 -32.08 -0.14
N THR A 284 4.00 -31.76 -0.23
CA THR A 284 4.72 -31.54 -1.50
C THR A 284 6.05 -32.28 -1.56
N THR A 285 6.48 -32.61 -2.78
CA THR A 285 7.80 -33.17 -3.11
C THR A 285 8.57 -32.26 -4.07
N GLY A 286 8.09 -31.03 -4.31
CA GLY A 286 8.64 -30.13 -5.31
C GLY A 286 8.16 -30.41 -6.74
N CYS A 287 8.89 -29.90 -7.72
CA CYS A 287 8.65 -30.10 -9.16
C CYS A 287 9.73 -30.98 -9.84
N GLY A 288 10.75 -31.44 -9.10
CA GLY A 288 11.87 -32.22 -9.61
C GLY A 288 13.21 -31.48 -9.44
N SER A 289 14.33 -32.18 -9.65
CA SER A 289 15.70 -31.60 -9.61
C SER A 289 15.99 -30.71 -8.39
N ASN A 290 15.53 -31.11 -7.20
CA ASN A 290 15.63 -30.33 -5.97
C ASN A 290 15.00 -28.92 -6.04
N ARG A 291 14.05 -28.68 -6.96
CA ARG A 291 13.31 -27.43 -7.10
C ARG A 291 11.87 -27.56 -6.59
N PHE A 292 11.35 -26.48 -6.03
CA PHE A 292 9.94 -26.32 -5.69
C PHE A 292 9.15 -25.70 -6.84
N CYS A 293 9.79 -24.92 -7.71
CA CYS A 293 9.24 -24.06 -8.75
C CYS A 293 8.33 -22.96 -8.17
N ILE A 294 8.86 -22.10 -7.29
CA ILE A 294 8.07 -21.11 -6.53
C ILE A 294 7.16 -20.23 -7.40
N HIS A 295 7.62 -19.83 -8.59
CA HIS A 295 6.86 -18.99 -9.53
C HIS A 295 6.04 -19.78 -10.56
N GLY A 296 6.10 -21.11 -10.53
CA GLY A 296 5.31 -21.95 -11.43
C GLY A 296 3.82 -21.84 -11.10
N ASN A 297 2.99 -21.66 -12.12
CA ASN A 297 1.54 -21.63 -11.95
C ASN A 297 0.99 -23.03 -11.67
N LEU A 298 -0.01 -23.12 -10.79
CA LEU A 298 -0.67 -24.37 -10.45
C LEU A 298 -1.85 -24.68 -11.37
N THR A 299 -1.98 -25.94 -11.77
CA THR A 299 -3.24 -26.45 -12.31
C THR A 299 -4.26 -26.73 -11.20
N ARG A 300 -5.54 -26.79 -11.54
CA ARG A 300 -6.61 -27.15 -10.59
C ARG A 300 -6.42 -28.55 -9.99
N ALA A 301 -5.93 -29.51 -10.78
CA ALA A 301 -5.60 -30.84 -10.28
C ALA A 301 -4.47 -30.82 -9.24
N GLN A 302 -3.43 -30.00 -9.45
CA GLN A 302 -2.34 -29.86 -8.51
C GLN A 302 -2.80 -29.19 -7.20
N ALA A 303 -3.60 -28.12 -7.28
CA ALA A 303 -4.18 -27.47 -6.10
C ALA A 303 -5.07 -28.42 -5.28
N ALA A 304 -5.95 -29.18 -5.94
CA ALA A 304 -6.77 -30.20 -5.28
C ALA A 304 -5.91 -31.25 -4.57
N THR A 305 -4.84 -31.70 -5.23
CA THR A 305 -3.92 -32.69 -4.66
C THR A 305 -3.20 -32.16 -3.42
N LEU A 306 -2.77 -30.89 -3.40
CA LEU A 306 -2.15 -30.26 -2.23
C LEU A 306 -3.13 -30.22 -1.05
N LEU A 307 -4.36 -29.76 -1.25
CA LEU A 307 -5.39 -29.66 -0.21
C LEU A 307 -5.82 -31.04 0.32
N TRP A 308 -5.92 -32.04 -0.55
CA TRP A 308 -6.22 -33.42 -0.18
C TRP A 308 -5.11 -34.03 0.68
N ARG A 309 -3.84 -33.79 0.31
CA ARG A 309 -2.68 -34.24 1.11
C ARG A 309 -2.61 -33.54 2.46
N TYR A 310 -2.83 -32.22 2.49
CA TYR A 310 -2.96 -31.46 3.74
C TYR A 310 -4.02 -32.07 4.67
N SER A 311 -5.14 -32.53 4.10
CA SER A 311 -6.24 -33.13 4.85
C SER A 311 -5.99 -34.60 5.27
N GLY A 312 -4.78 -35.12 5.11
CA GLY A 312 -4.41 -36.49 5.49
C GLY A 312 -4.76 -37.55 4.46
N LYS A 313 -4.97 -37.18 3.19
CA LYS A 313 -5.32 -38.09 2.08
C LYS A 313 -6.56 -38.97 2.36
N PRO A 314 -7.69 -38.39 2.79
CA PRO A 314 -8.88 -39.16 3.12
C PRO A 314 -9.41 -39.93 1.90
N GLU A 315 -9.73 -41.21 2.11
CA GLU A 315 -10.42 -42.02 1.11
C GLU A 315 -11.87 -41.55 0.97
N THR A 316 -12.39 -41.51 -0.25
CA THR A 316 -13.77 -41.11 -0.53
C THR A 316 -14.36 -42.04 -1.58
N GLN A 317 -15.52 -42.63 -1.32
CA GLN A 317 -16.23 -43.50 -2.26
C GLN A 317 -17.55 -42.86 -2.71
N SER A 318 -17.49 -41.61 -3.19
CA SER A 318 -18.65 -40.91 -3.73
C SER A 318 -18.64 -41.00 -5.25
N GLU A 319 -19.73 -41.45 -5.86
CA GLU A 319 -19.94 -41.13 -7.28
C GLU A 319 -19.93 -39.60 -7.45
N PHE A 320 -19.32 -39.14 -8.54
CA PHE A 320 -19.15 -37.72 -8.83
C PHE A 320 -19.33 -37.49 -10.34
N PRO A 321 -19.78 -36.30 -10.76
CA PRO A 321 -20.29 -36.09 -12.11
C PRO A 321 -19.21 -35.71 -13.14
N PHE A 322 -17.93 -35.57 -12.73
CA PHE A 322 -16.91 -35.01 -13.61
C PHE A 322 -16.36 -36.06 -14.58
N VAL A 323 -16.69 -35.92 -15.87
CA VAL A 323 -16.33 -36.88 -16.93
C VAL A 323 -14.87 -36.74 -17.38
N ASP A 324 -14.24 -35.61 -17.07
CA ASP A 324 -12.85 -35.25 -17.39
C ASP A 324 -11.86 -35.60 -16.26
N VAL A 325 -12.27 -36.43 -15.30
CA VAL A 325 -11.43 -36.96 -14.23
C VAL A 325 -11.33 -38.49 -14.38
N PRO A 326 -10.36 -39.00 -15.15
CA PRO A 326 -10.19 -40.43 -15.32
C PRO A 326 -9.84 -41.15 -14.01
N THR A 327 -10.42 -42.33 -13.80
CA THR A 327 -10.05 -43.21 -12.68
C THR A 327 -8.56 -43.55 -12.78
N GLY A 328 -7.83 -43.41 -11.67
CA GLY A 328 -6.38 -43.71 -11.62
C GLY A 328 -5.45 -42.53 -11.91
N SER A 329 -5.97 -41.39 -12.38
CA SER A 329 -5.21 -40.14 -12.42
C SER A 329 -4.75 -39.76 -11.02
N TYR A 330 -3.56 -39.16 -10.88
CA TYR A 330 -2.96 -38.83 -9.57
C TYR A 330 -3.85 -37.91 -8.70
N TYR A 331 -4.75 -37.15 -9.32
CA TYR A 331 -5.68 -36.21 -8.69
C TYR A 331 -7.11 -36.76 -8.54
N SER A 332 -7.41 -37.96 -9.05
CA SER A 332 -8.79 -38.48 -9.12
C SER A 332 -9.46 -38.55 -7.74
N GLN A 333 -8.75 -39.11 -6.74
CA GLN A 333 -9.24 -39.17 -5.35
C GLN A 333 -9.38 -37.77 -4.73
N ALA A 334 -8.47 -36.85 -5.03
CA ALA A 334 -8.53 -35.48 -4.52
C ALA A 334 -9.76 -34.73 -5.06
N ALA A 335 -10.04 -34.82 -6.36
CA ALA A 335 -11.21 -34.21 -6.98
C ALA A 335 -12.52 -34.80 -6.43
N GLN A 336 -12.58 -36.13 -6.27
CA GLN A 336 -13.71 -36.84 -5.67
C GLN A 336 -13.98 -36.41 -4.23
N TRP A 337 -12.92 -36.33 -3.41
CA TRP A 337 -13.00 -35.84 -2.03
C TRP A 337 -13.49 -34.39 -1.94
N MET A 338 -12.95 -33.50 -2.78
CA MET A 338 -13.38 -32.10 -2.81
C MET A 338 -14.85 -31.96 -3.21
N PHE A 339 -15.33 -32.77 -4.16
CA PHE A 339 -16.73 -32.79 -4.56
C PHE A 339 -17.62 -33.27 -3.41
N ALA A 340 -17.28 -34.41 -2.79
CA ALA A 340 -18.06 -34.99 -1.69
C ALA A 340 -18.19 -34.04 -0.47
N ARG A 341 -17.19 -33.20 -0.22
CA ARG A 341 -17.21 -32.18 0.83
C ARG A 341 -17.78 -30.83 0.41
N SER A 342 -18.29 -30.73 -0.82
CA SER A 342 -18.78 -29.47 -1.40
C SER A 342 -17.75 -28.33 -1.37
N LEU A 343 -16.46 -28.69 -1.49
CA LEU A 343 -15.36 -27.72 -1.67
C LEU A 343 -15.34 -27.22 -3.11
N THR A 344 -15.77 -28.04 -4.06
CA THR A 344 -15.90 -27.69 -5.49
C THR A 344 -17.22 -28.22 -6.05
N THR A 345 -17.77 -27.48 -7.01
CA THR A 345 -18.91 -27.90 -7.85
C THR A 345 -18.49 -28.22 -9.29
N GLY A 346 -17.18 -28.18 -9.58
CA GLY A 346 -16.66 -28.21 -10.94
C GLY A 346 -16.64 -26.82 -11.59
N VAL A 347 -16.06 -26.73 -12.79
CA VAL A 347 -16.19 -25.54 -13.66
C VAL A 347 -17.49 -25.57 -14.46
N SER A 348 -18.09 -26.76 -14.56
CA SER A 348 -19.45 -26.99 -15.02
C SER A 348 -20.04 -28.17 -14.23
N ALA A 349 -21.31 -28.48 -14.46
CA ALA A 349 -21.97 -29.61 -13.81
C ALA A 349 -21.28 -30.97 -14.06
N THR A 350 -20.51 -31.10 -15.14
CA THR A 350 -19.88 -32.37 -15.56
C THR A 350 -18.37 -32.29 -15.77
N HIS A 351 -17.73 -31.15 -15.49
CA HIS A 351 -16.29 -30.97 -15.72
C HIS A 351 -15.58 -30.34 -14.52
N PHE A 352 -14.41 -30.88 -14.17
CA PHE A 352 -13.51 -30.37 -13.15
C PHE A 352 -12.44 -29.43 -13.73
N ASP A 353 -12.04 -29.68 -14.98
CA ASP A 353 -10.97 -29.03 -15.75
C ASP A 353 -9.59 -29.13 -15.07
N PRO A 354 -8.98 -30.34 -15.07
CA PRO A 354 -7.80 -30.64 -14.24
C PRO A 354 -6.53 -29.89 -14.67
N ASP A 355 -6.39 -29.59 -15.96
CA ASP A 355 -5.18 -28.98 -16.53
C ASP A 355 -5.25 -27.44 -16.60
N ARG A 356 -6.45 -26.85 -16.42
CA ARG A 356 -6.60 -25.40 -16.31
C ARG A 356 -5.87 -24.86 -15.09
N LEU A 357 -5.21 -23.72 -15.27
CA LEU A 357 -4.60 -22.97 -14.18
C LEU A 357 -5.67 -22.51 -13.19
N ILE A 358 -5.43 -22.75 -11.91
CA ILE A 358 -6.34 -22.29 -10.85
C ILE A 358 -6.08 -20.81 -10.55
N SER A 359 -7.14 -20.02 -10.35
CA SER A 359 -6.96 -18.63 -9.94
C SER A 359 -6.74 -18.49 -8.43
N ARG A 360 -6.12 -17.37 -7.99
CA ARG A 360 -5.98 -17.02 -6.56
C ARG A 360 -7.32 -17.06 -5.82
N ALA A 361 -8.36 -16.47 -6.41
CA ALA A 361 -9.70 -16.45 -5.82
C ALA A 361 -10.32 -17.85 -5.68
N GLU A 362 -10.14 -18.73 -6.67
CA GLU A 362 -10.63 -20.10 -6.60
C GLU A 362 -9.94 -20.89 -5.48
N PHE A 363 -8.62 -20.74 -5.35
CA PHE A 363 -7.84 -21.41 -4.32
C PHE A 363 -8.28 -20.95 -2.91
N ILE A 364 -8.38 -19.65 -2.68
CA ILE A 364 -8.88 -19.09 -1.41
C ILE A 364 -10.32 -19.54 -1.12
N THR A 365 -11.17 -19.63 -2.15
CA THR A 365 -12.54 -20.14 -1.99
C THR A 365 -12.56 -21.60 -1.53
N PHE A 366 -11.61 -22.44 -1.97
CA PHE A 366 -11.49 -23.81 -1.47
C PHE A 366 -11.12 -23.85 0.01
N LEU A 367 -10.16 -23.03 0.45
CA LEU A 367 -9.79 -22.91 1.87
C LEU A 367 -10.94 -22.38 2.73
N TRP A 368 -11.65 -21.37 2.26
CA TRP A 368 -12.82 -20.82 2.94
C TRP A 368 -13.94 -21.87 3.12
N ARG A 369 -14.19 -22.69 2.08
CA ARG A 369 -15.12 -23.82 2.18
C ARG A 369 -14.61 -24.91 3.11
N MET A 370 -13.31 -25.19 3.13
CA MET A 370 -12.69 -26.12 4.09
C MET A 370 -12.81 -25.62 5.53
N ALA A 371 -12.80 -24.30 5.74
CA ALA A 371 -13.06 -23.64 7.02
C ALA A 371 -14.55 -23.65 7.43
N ASN A 372 -15.42 -24.29 6.65
CA ASN A 372 -16.87 -24.26 6.80
C ASN A 372 -17.52 -22.88 6.60
N ARG A 373 -17.00 -22.09 5.64
CA ARG A 373 -17.60 -20.84 5.16
C ARG A 373 -17.84 -19.79 6.26
N PRO A 374 -16.83 -19.45 7.09
CA PRO A 374 -16.97 -18.42 8.10
C PRO A 374 -17.37 -17.08 7.47
N GLU A 375 -18.32 -16.38 8.07
CA GLU A 375 -18.72 -15.06 7.59
C GLU A 375 -17.63 -14.04 7.98
N PRO A 376 -17.06 -13.27 7.04
CA PRO A 376 -16.08 -12.23 7.37
C PRO A 376 -16.76 -11.07 8.12
N ARG A 377 -16.00 -10.38 8.97
CA ARG A 377 -16.45 -9.17 9.68
C ARG A 377 -16.84 -8.06 8.71
N SER A 378 -16.06 -7.87 7.65
CA SER A 378 -16.40 -6.96 6.54
C SER A 378 -16.84 -7.74 5.31
N ARG A 379 -17.95 -7.32 4.70
CA ARG A 379 -18.37 -7.86 3.39
C ARG A 379 -17.60 -7.23 2.21
N ILE A 380 -16.79 -6.21 2.47
CA ILE A 380 -15.98 -5.51 1.46
C ILE A 380 -14.54 -6.00 1.58
N PRO A 381 -14.04 -6.73 0.56
CA PRO A 381 -12.65 -7.16 0.55
C PRO A 381 -11.71 -5.95 0.49
N PRO A 382 -10.60 -5.93 1.25
CA PRO A 382 -9.68 -4.78 1.32
C PRO A 382 -8.77 -4.65 0.09
N PHE A 383 -9.31 -4.89 -1.11
CA PHE A 383 -8.57 -4.93 -2.37
C PHE A 383 -9.27 -4.14 -3.47
N SER A 384 -8.51 -3.34 -4.20
CA SER A 384 -9.02 -2.44 -5.24
C SER A 384 -9.64 -3.15 -6.45
N ASP A 385 -9.31 -4.43 -6.67
CA ASP A 385 -9.73 -5.22 -7.83
C ASP A 385 -10.64 -6.41 -7.49
N VAL A 386 -11.23 -6.41 -6.29
CA VAL A 386 -12.19 -7.43 -5.86
C VAL A 386 -13.56 -6.79 -5.68
N SER A 387 -14.47 -7.04 -6.63
CA SER A 387 -15.85 -6.57 -6.50
C SER A 387 -16.57 -7.33 -5.38
N PRO A 388 -17.30 -6.65 -4.46
CA PRO A 388 -18.11 -7.29 -3.42
C PRO A 388 -19.20 -8.24 -3.97
N ALA A 389 -19.61 -8.06 -5.24
CA ALA A 389 -20.57 -8.93 -5.90
C ALA A 389 -19.96 -10.26 -6.42
N SER A 390 -18.64 -10.40 -6.38
CA SER A 390 -17.95 -11.60 -6.85
C SER A 390 -18.28 -12.79 -5.96
N PHE A 391 -18.44 -13.98 -6.55
CA PHE A 391 -18.73 -15.21 -5.78
C PHE A 391 -17.68 -15.53 -4.70
N PHE A 392 -16.46 -15.01 -4.88
CA PHE A 392 -15.31 -15.20 -3.99
C PHE A 392 -15.09 -14.02 -3.02
N ALA A 393 -15.89 -12.96 -3.07
CA ALA A 393 -15.67 -11.76 -2.25
C ALA A 393 -15.58 -12.09 -0.75
N LYS A 394 -16.53 -12.87 -0.23
CA LYS A 394 -16.51 -13.31 1.17
C LYS A 394 -15.28 -14.14 1.53
N ALA A 395 -14.87 -15.03 0.63
CA ALA A 395 -13.70 -15.86 0.84
C ALA A 395 -12.41 -15.02 0.89
N VAL A 396 -12.31 -14.01 0.02
CA VAL A 396 -11.16 -13.10 -0.01
C VAL A 396 -11.15 -12.16 1.19
N ALA A 397 -12.30 -11.60 1.59
CA ALA A 397 -12.41 -10.80 2.82
C ALA A 397 -12.02 -11.61 4.06
N TRP A 398 -12.53 -12.84 4.18
CA TRP A 398 -12.15 -13.75 5.27
C TRP A 398 -10.65 -14.08 5.26
N ALA A 399 -10.08 -14.30 4.09
CA ALA A 399 -8.64 -14.58 3.97
C ALA A 399 -7.81 -13.38 4.44
N ALA A 400 -8.22 -12.15 4.09
CA ALA A 400 -7.60 -10.91 4.54
C ALA A 400 -7.66 -10.73 6.06
N GLU A 401 -8.84 -10.92 6.67
CA GLU A 401 -9.01 -10.89 8.13
C GLU A 401 -8.19 -11.97 8.84
N SER A 402 -8.02 -13.11 8.17
CA SER A 402 -7.27 -14.24 8.70
C SER A 402 -5.76 -14.12 8.48
N GLY A 403 -5.30 -13.15 7.68
CA GLY A 403 -3.90 -13.00 7.26
C GLY A 403 -3.40 -14.13 6.35
N ILE A 404 -4.31 -14.87 5.71
CA ILE A 404 -3.97 -16.00 4.81
C ILE A 404 -3.50 -15.46 3.44
N ASP A 405 -3.90 -14.26 3.07
CA ASP A 405 -3.55 -13.54 1.84
C ASP A 405 -2.17 -12.87 1.87
N ALA A 406 -1.47 -12.87 3.01
CA ALA A 406 -0.21 -12.16 3.24
C ALA A 406 0.87 -12.42 2.17
N ALA A 407 0.85 -13.61 1.56
CA ALA A 407 1.75 -14.00 0.48
C ALA A 407 1.52 -13.30 -0.86
N VAL A 408 0.32 -12.77 -1.09
CA VAL A 408 -0.05 -12.00 -2.29
C VAL A 408 0.13 -10.49 -2.06
N THR A 409 0.05 -10.06 -0.80
CA THR A 409 0.19 -8.64 -0.41
C THR A 409 1.60 -8.26 0.03
N GLY A 410 2.56 -9.19 -0.01
CA GLY A 410 3.96 -8.94 0.33
C GLY A 410 4.21 -8.77 1.84
N GLY A 411 3.36 -9.33 2.69
CA GLY A 411 3.45 -9.15 4.15
C GLY A 411 3.16 -7.73 4.64
N SER A 412 2.71 -6.81 3.77
CA SER A 412 2.40 -5.44 4.13
C SER A 412 1.01 -5.31 4.76
N VAL A 413 0.89 -5.82 5.98
CA VAL A 413 0.19 -5.08 7.04
C VAL A 413 1.28 -4.34 7.82
N GLY A 414 1.87 -3.32 7.18
CA GLY A 414 2.92 -2.48 7.79
C GLY A 414 4.26 -2.44 7.03
N SER A 415 4.31 -1.76 5.88
CA SER A 415 5.48 -0.99 5.41
C SER A 415 5.09 -0.09 4.21
N PRO A 416 5.78 1.05 3.97
CA PRO A 416 5.19 2.23 3.32
C PRO A 416 5.31 2.29 1.79
N GLN A 417 4.17 2.60 1.14
CA GLN A 417 3.88 3.12 -0.23
C GLN A 417 3.69 2.13 -1.41
N PRO A 418 2.79 2.42 -2.40
CA PRO A 418 2.10 3.69 -2.68
C PRO A 418 0.55 3.66 -2.81
N SER A 419 -0.11 4.76 -2.39
CA SER A 419 -1.39 5.39 -2.83
C SER A 419 -2.63 4.61 -3.34
N THR A 420 -2.69 3.28 -3.30
CA THR A 420 -3.83 2.45 -3.75
C THR A 420 -3.98 1.22 -2.84
N LEU A 421 -5.21 0.81 -2.50
CA LEU A 421 -5.46 -0.49 -1.86
C LEU A 421 -4.72 -1.57 -2.66
N PRO A 422 -4.06 -2.53 -1.99
CA PRO A 422 -3.36 -3.59 -2.67
C PRO A 422 -4.31 -4.28 -3.66
N ARG A 423 -3.76 -4.76 -4.77
CA ARG A 423 -4.51 -5.62 -5.70
C ARG A 423 -4.37 -7.06 -5.24
N PHE A 424 -5.48 -7.79 -5.18
CA PHE A 424 -5.47 -9.23 -4.92
C PHE A 424 -5.24 -10.02 -6.22
N GLU A 425 -5.66 -9.46 -7.36
CA GLU A 425 -5.65 -10.10 -8.68
C GLU A 425 -6.41 -11.43 -8.69
N PRO A 426 -7.73 -11.42 -8.42
CA PRO A 426 -8.51 -12.63 -8.21
C PRO A 426 -8.50 -13.62 -9.38
N ALA A 427 -8.29 -13.11 -10.60
CA ALA A 427 -8.20 -13.88 -11.83
C ALA A 427 -6.77 -14.38 -12.17
N ALA A 428 -5.74 -13.88 -11.50
CA ALA A 428 -4.36 -14.33 -11.73
C ALA A 428 -4.21 -15.81 -11.34
N ALA A 429 -3.41 -16.55 -12.10
CA ALA A 429 -3.09 -17.93 -11.78
C ALA A 429 -2.30 -17.97 -10.46
N ALA A 430 -2.72 -18.82 -9.52
CA ALA A 430 -2.01 -18.98 -8.27
C ALA A 430 -0.66 -19.66 -8.51
N THR A 431 0.42 -19.08 -7.97
CA THR A 431 1.74 -19.70 -8.03
C THR A 431 1.88 -20.80 -6.97
N ARG A 432 2.87 -21.68 -7.14
CA ARG A 432 3.19 -22.71 -6.16
C ARG A 432 3.63 -22.13 -4.82
N GLY A 433 4.37 -21.01 -4.82
CA GLY A 433 4.77 -20.28 -3.62
C GLY A 433 3.57 -19.71 -2.86
N GLU A 434 2.68 -19.02 -3.56
CA GLU A 434 1.42 -18.50 -2.98
C GLU A 434 0.57 -19.61 -2.36
N ALA A 435 0.38 -20.73 -3.07
CA ALA A 435 -0.38 -21.84 -2.55
C ALA A 435 0.26 -22.48 -1.30
N ALA A 436 1.59 -22.53 -1.22
CA ALA A 436 2.29 -23.00 -0.03
C ALA A 436 1.98 -22.11 1.17
N ALA A 437 2.11 -20.80 1.00
CA ALA A 437 1.80 -19.84 2.04
C ALA A 437 0.31 -19.83 2.44
N PHE A 438 -0.61 -19.95 1.48
CA PHE A 438 -2.05 -20.05 1.76
C PHE A 438 -2.36 -21.28 2.63
N ILE A 439 -1.80 -22.45 2.30
CA ILE A 439 -2.01 -23.69 3.06
C ILE A 439 -1.38 -23.59 4.45
N HIS A 440 -0.15 -23.09 4.56
CA HIS A 440 0.52 -22.99 5.85
C HIS A 440 -0.14 -21.95 6.77
N GLY A 441 -0.51 -20.77 6.23
CA GLY A 441 -1.28 -19.76 6.96
C GLY A 441 -2.64 -20.30 7.44
N PHE A 442 -3.33 -21.07 6.60
CA PHE A 442 -4.56 -21.77 6.99
C PHE A 442 -4.33 -22.77 8.12
N ALA A 443 -3.26 -23.56 8.06
CA ALA A 443 -2.91 -24.55 9.07
C ALA A 443 -2.63 -23.92 10.45
N ASN A 444 -1.89 -22.81 10.48
CA ASN A 444 -1.53 -22.10 11.71
C ASN A 444 -2.77 -21.52 12.42
N ARG A 445 -3.80 -21.14 11.67
CA ARG A 445 -5.10 -20.74 12.22
C ARG A 445 -5.90 -21.91 12.80
N GLN A 446 -5.85 -23.10 12.18
CA GLN A 446 -6.53 -24.29 12.70
C GLN A 446 -5.87 -24.90 13.94
N SER A 447 -4.54 -24.76 14.05
CA SER A 447 -3.74 -25.30 15.17
C SER A 447 -3.60 -24.33 16.35
N SER A 448 -3.98 -23.07 16.17
CA SER A 448 -4.33 -22.19 17.29
C SER A 448 -5.61 -22.73 17.92
N PRO A 449 -5.63 -23.13 19.21
CA PRO A 449 -6.83 -23.66 19.83
C PRO A 449 -7.89 -22.57 19.86
N THR A 450 -8.85 -22.65 18.94
CA THR A 450 -10.20 -22.21 19.23
C THR A 450 -10.67 -23.08 20.39
N THR A 451 -10.61 -22.54 21.60
CA THR A 451 -11.45 -23.07 22.68
C THR A 451 -12.88 -22.91 22.20
N PRO A 452 -13.66 -23.99 22.08
CA PRO A 452 -15.07 -23.86 21.79
C PRO A 452 -15.77 -23.37 23.05
N THR A 453 -16.12 -22.09 23.12
CA THR A 453 -17.11 -21.61 24.08
C THR A 453 -18.50 -22.03 23.60
N THR A 454 -18.88 -23.28 23.90
CA THR A 454 -20.30 -23.61 24.05
C THR A 454 -20.80 -22.89 25.31
N PRO A 455 -22.02 -22.32 25.31
CA PRO A 455 -22.45 -21.35 26.32
C PRO A 455 -22.50 -22.03 27.68
N THR A 456 -21.58 -21.66 28.56
CA THR A 456 -21.73 -21.98 29.97
C THR A 456 -22.63 -20.90 30.56
N ALA A 457 -23.69 -21.32 31.27
CA ALA A 457 -24.56 -20.44 32.03
C ALA A 457 -23.72 -19.42 32.84
N PRO A 458 -24.19 -18.17 32.98
CA PRO A 458 -23.36 -17.04 33.40
C PRO A 458 -22.79 -17.27 34.79
N THR A 459 -21.55 -17.74 34.85
CA THR A 459 -20.71 -17.61 36.03
C THR A 459 -20.02 -16.26 35.94
N THR A 460 -20.45 -15.42 36.87
CA THR A 460 -20.05 -14.06 37.19
C THR A 460 -18.59 -13.74 36.81
N PRO A 461 -18.34 -12.63 36.09
CA PRO A 461 -16.98 -12.15 35.85
C PRO A 461 -16.28 -11.90 37.19
N THR A 462 -15.05 -12.38 37.35
CA THR A 462 -14.19 -11.79 38.38
C THR A 462 -13.81 -10.42 37.84
N THR A 463 -14.49 -9.45 38.42
CA THR A 463 -14.43 -8.03 38.19
C THR A 463 -12.96 -7.59 38.13
N PRO A 464 -12.52 -6.74 37.18
CA PRO A 464 -11.54 -5.73 37.59
C PRO A 464 -12.14 -5.10 38.85
N SER A 465 -11.37 -4.84 39.92
CA SER A 465 -11.94 -4.02 40.99
C SER A 465 -12.59 -2.83 40.29
N PRO A 466 -13.90 -2.62 40.44
CA PRO A 466 -14.55 -1.57 39.71
C PRO A 466 -13.86 -0.29 40.18
N SER A 467 -13.38 0.51 39.23
CA SER A 467 -13.71 1.92 39.39
C SER A 467 -15.23 1.89 39.51
N ALA A 468 -15.74 2.16 40.71
CA ALA A 468 -17.13 1.91 41.10
C ALA A 468 -18.12 2.88 40.44
N ASP A 469 -17.71 3.50 39.34
CA ASP A 469 -18.44 4.53 38.66
C ASP A 469 -18.48 4.18 37.15
N PRO A 470 -19.65 4.28 36.49
CA PRO A 470 -19.71 4.30 35.02
C PRO A 470 -18.74 5.38 34.50
N PRO A 471 -18.17 5.22 33.29
CA PRO A 471 -17.31 6.25 32.73
C PRO A 471 -18.07 7.58 32.77
N SER A 472 -17.44 8.61 33.34
CA SER A 472 -18.08 9.91 33.48
C SER A 472 -18.54 10.38 32.10
N PRO A 473 -19.80 10.85 31.96
CA PRO A 473 -20.30 11.33 30.68
C PRO A 473 -19.39 12.45 30.17
N LEU A 474 -18.91 12.27 28.95
CA LEU A 474 -18.06 13.21 28.25
C LEU A 474 -18.93 14.14 27.42
N VAL A 475 -18.66 15.44 27.44
CA VAL A 475 -19.37 16.42 26.60
C VAL A 475 -18.46 16.87 25.47
N LEU A 476 -18.83 16.55 24.23
CA LEU A 476 -18.13 17.00 23.02
C LEU A 476 -18.87 18.15 22.37
N GLY A 477 -18.20 19.29 22.19
CA GLY A 477 -18.77 20.50 21.61
C GLY A 477 -18.39 20.68 20.14
N PHE A 478 -19.34 21.04 19.27
CA PHE A 478 -19.10 21.22 17.84
C PHE A 478 -19.61 22.60 17.40
N GLY A 479 -18.68 23.38 16.85
CA GLY A 479 -18.93 24.68 16.25
C GLY A 479 -18.72 24.67 14.74
N GLY A 480 -19.33 25.66 14.10
CA GLY A 480 -19.26 25.89 12.66
C GLY A 480 -17.96 26.52 12.14
N ASP A 481 -18.08 27.08 10.94
CA ASP A 481 -16.97 27.71 10.20
C ASP A 481 -16.41 28.95 10.91
N LEU A 482 -15.07 29.00 11.00
CA LEU A 482 -14.28 30.09 11.55
C LEU A 482 -13.53 30.83 10.44
N GLN A 483 -13.79 32.13 10.35
CA GLN A 483 -13.19 33.05 9.41
C GLN A 483 -13.06 34.44 10.06
N ILE A 484 -11.93 34.67 10.73
CA ILE A 484 -11.64 35.89 11.50
C ILE A 484 -10.76 36.81 10.64
N LEU A 485 -11.36 37.67 9.80
CA LEU A 485 -10.60 38.50 8.84
C LEU A 485 -10.27 39.91 9.34
N ASP A 486 -11.07 40.45 10.27
CA ASP A 486 -10.90 41.82 10.80
C ASP A 486 -10.85 41.80 12.33
N TYR A 487 -9.83 42.47 12.85
CA TYR A 487 -9.49 42.58 14.27
C TYR A 487 -10.17 43.76 14.98
N GLN A 488 -11.00 44.54 14.26
CA GLN A 488 -11.64 45.76 14.78
C GLN A 488 -12.71 45.51 15.87
N ALA A 489 -13.07 44.26 16.18
CA ALA A 489 -13.91 43.96 17.32
C ALA A 489 -13.11 44.20 18.62
N PRO A 490 -13.51 45.13 19.51
CA PRO A 490 -12.68 45.60 20.63
C PRO A 490 -12.28 44.52 21.65
N TRP A 491 -12.85 43.31 21.56
CA TRP A 491 -12.64 42.20 22.48
C TRP A 491 -12.44 40.83 21.77
N GLY A 492 -12.37 40.79 20.43
CA GLY A 492 -12.33 39.55 19.63
C GLY A 492 -13.69 39.03 19.18
N MET A 493 -13.72 38.14 18.17
CA MET A 493 -14.94 37.63 17.52
C MET A 493 -15.64 36.50 18.29
N LEU A 494 -14.97 35.86 19.27
CA LEU A 494 -15.48 34.70 20.01
C LEU A 494 -15.72 34.95 21.51
N VAL A 495 -15.23 36.07 22.05
CA VAL A 495 -15.17 36.32 23.50
C VAL A 495 -16.52 36.28 24.21
N ALA A 496 -17.60 36.69 23.53
CA ALA A 496 -18.92 36.77 24.15
C ALA A 496 -19.58 35.39 24.35
N ILE A 497 -19.00 34.34 23.75
CA ILE A 497 -19.46 32.96 23.89
C ILE A 497 -18.37 32.04 24.47
N THR A 498 -17.30 32.58 25.05
CA THR A 498 -16.23 31.77 25.66
C THR A 498 -16.76 30.81 26.74
N ASP A 499 -17.76 31.20 27.53
CA ASP A 499 -18.37 30.31 28.53
C ASP A 499 -19.10 29.11 27.88
N ILE A 500 -19.63 29.28 26.67
CA ILE A 500 -20.24 28.19 25.89
C ILE A 500 -19.15 27.30 25.30
N LEU A 501 -18.10 27.91 24.73
CA LEU A 501 -17.03 27.19 24.03
C LEU A 501 -16.07 26.43 24.97
N SER A 502 -15.87 26.93 26.18
CA SER A 502 -15.03 26.28 27.20
C SER A 502 -15.78 25.28 28.09
N GLY A 503 -17.11 25.20 27.95
CA GLY A 503 -17.96 24.28 28.71
C GLY A 503 -17.70 22.80 28.40
N PRO A 504 -17.77 22.37 27.12
CA PRO A 504 -17.51 21.00 26.70
C PRO A 504 -16.13 20.51 27.12
N ASP A 505 -15.95 19.19 27.29
CA ASP A 505 -14.65 18.57 27.60
C ASP A 505 -13.66 18.63 26.44
N LEU A 506 -14.18 18.63 25.22
CA LEU A 506 -13.41 18.91 24.00
C LEU A 506 -14.27 19.69 23.01
N MET A 507 -13.77 20.82 22.51
CA MET A 507 -14.49 21.71 21.60
C MET A 507 -13.85 21.72 20.19
N PHE A 508 -14.65 21.39 19.18
CA PHE A 508 -14.27 21.27 17.78
C PHE A 508 -14.79 22.44 16.94
N ALA A 509 -14.01 22.91 15.96
CA ALA A 509 -14.48 23.88 14.96
C ALA A 509 -13.75 23.73 13.61
N ASN A 510 -14.32 24.23 12.51
CA ASN A 510 -13.66 24.25 11.20
C ASN A 510 -12.96 25.58 10.96
N LEU A 511 -11.65 25.56 10.65
CA LEU A 511 -10.87 26.76 10.32
C LEU A 511 -10.91 26.99 8.80
N GLU A 512 -11.84 27.83 8.34
CA GLU A 512 -12.12 28.04 6.92
C GLU A 512 -11.42 29.30 6.37
N THR A 513 -10.12 29.40 6.60
CA THR A 513 -9.30 30.54 6.20
C THR A 513 -7.81 30.16 6.20
N VAL A 514 -7.01 30.83 5.36
CA VAL A 514 -5.56 30.84 5.55
C VAL A 514 -5.23 31.78 6.70
N VAL A 515 -4.33 31.38 7.60
CA VAL A 515 -3.85 32.24 8.68
C VAL A 515 -2.39 32.58 8.42
N GLY A 516 -2.05 33.87 8.43
CA GLY A 516 -0.67 34.32 8.21
C GLY A 516 -0.58 35.81 7.90
N THR A 517 0.65 36.31 7.71
CA THR A 517 0.87 37.70 7.26
C THR A 517 0.99 37.77 5.72
N PRO A 518 0.62 38.89 5.08
CA PRO A 518 0.79 39.06 3.64
C PRO A 518 2.23 38.84 3.14
N SER A 519 3.24 39.17 3.97
CA SER A 519 4.65 38.94 3.61
C SER A 519 5.03 37.48 3.62
N GLU A 520 4.34 36.66 4.42
CA GLU A 520 4.62 35.24 4.60
C GLU A 520 3.91 34.37 3.55
N VAL A 521 2.60 34.57 3.39
CA VAL A 521 1.78 33.77 2.48
C VAL A 521 1.96 34.18 1.02
N GLY A 522 2.47 35.40 0.80
CA GLY A 522 2.73 35.96 -0.52
C GLY A 522 1.64 36.94 -0.98
N PRO A 523 1.97 37.81 -1.94
CA PRO A 523 1.15 38.99 -2.25
C PRO A 523 -0.08 38.69 -3.12
N ALA A 524 -0.19 37.50 -3.71
CA ALA A 524 -1.25 37.15 -4.65
C ALA A 524 -1.93 35.84 -4.25
N PRO A 525 -3.25 35.85 -3.99
CA PRO A 525 -3.99 34.62 -3.79
C PRO A 525 -4.15 33.82 -5.10
N ILE A 526 -4.56 32.56 -4.99
CA ILE A 526 -4.97 31.77 -6.16
C ILE A 526 -6.20 32.40 -6.81
N ASN A 527 -6.33 32.28 -8.13
CA ASN A 527 -7.46 32.84 -8.86
C ASN A 527 -8.76 32.08 -8.56
N LYS A 528 -9.55 32.58 -7.60
CA LYS A 528 -10.91 32.14 -7.31
C LYS A 528 -11.79 33.29 -6.83
N ALA A 529 -13.09 33.05 -6.69
CA ALA A 529 -14.06 34.10 -6.36
C ALA A 529 -13.85 34.72 -4.96
N PHE A 530 -13.45 33.91 -3.98
CA PHE A 530 -13.28 34.33 -2.60
C PHE A 530 -11.99 33.76 -2.03
N ASN A 531 -11.10 34.64 -1.56
CA ASN A 531 -9.86 34.25 -0.89
C ASN A 531 -9.81 34.89 0.50
N PHE A 532 -9.49 34.10 1.51
CA PHE A 532 -9.51 34.49 2.91
C PHE A 532 -8.12 34.42 3.50
N LEU A 533 -7.73 35.52 4.16
CA LEU A 533 -6.49 35.63 4.92
C LEU A 533 -6.81 36.24 6.28
N SER A 534 -6.80 35.40 7.30
CA SER A 534 -6.85 35.80 8.69
C SER A 534 -5.45 36.17 9.18
N PRO A 535 -5.32 37.21 10.02
CA PRO A 535 -4.04 37.55 10.61
C PRO A 535 -3.65 36.51 11.69
N PRO A 536 -2.35 36.33 12.00
CA PRO A 536 -1.87 35.32 12.95
C PRO A 536 -2.56 35.33 14.31
N GLU A 537 -2.91 36.52 14.80
CA GLU A 537 -3.58 36.70 16.07
C GLU A 537 -4.93 35.95 16.10
N ALA A 538 -5.55 35.64 14.96
CA ALA A 538 -6.79 34.83 14.94
C ALA A 538 -6.63 33.50 15.71
N ILE A 539 -5.45 32.88 15.70
CA ILE A 539 -5.14 31.69 16.50
C ILE A 539 -5.23 31.99 18.00
N ASP A 540 -4.72 33.14 18.45
CA ASP A 540 -4.78 33.54 19.86
C ASP A 540 -6.23 33.69 20.34
N GLN A 541 -7.13 34.23 19.49
CA GLN A 541 -8.56 34.31 19.81
C GLN A 541 -9.22 32.93 19.91
N ILE A 542 -8.85 32.01 19.02
CA ILE A 542 -9.40 30.65 19.02
C ILE A 542 -8.95 29.91 20.29
N VAL A 543 -7.66 29.96 20.63
CA VAL A 543 -7.12 29.40 21.88
C VAL A 543 -7.82 30.01 23.09
N ALA A 544 -7.93 31.34 23.15
CA ALA A 544 -8.54 32.03 24.30
C ALA A 544 -10.05 31.76 24.45
N SER A 545 -10.71 31.29 23.40
CA SER A 545 -12.14 30.98 23.42
C SER A 545 -12.46 29.61 24.04
N GLY A 546 -11.47 28.72 24.16
CA GLY A 546 -11.66 27.36 24.66
C GLY A 546 -11.89 26.30 23.58
N ILE A 547 -11.64 26.62 22.31
CA ILE A 547 -11.62 25.63 21.22
C ILE A 547 -10.32 24.83 21.29
N ASP A 548 -10.42 23.51 21.11
CA ASP A 548 -9.29 22.58 21.24
C ASP A 548 -8.86 22.00 19.89
N VAL A 549 -9.82 21.59 19.05
CA VAL A 549 -9.55 20.85 17.81
C VAL A 549 -10.07 21.61 16.58
N LEU A 550 -9.20 21.77 15.59
CA LEU A 550 -9.51 22.42 14.32
C LEU A 550 -9.48 21.46 13.15
N GLY A 551 -10.61 21.38 12.45
CA GLY A 551 -10.66 20.85 11.08
C GLY A 551 -10.07 21.87 10.12
N MET A 552 -9.08 21.46 9.32
CA MET A 552 -8.41 22.33 8.34
C MET A 552 -8.59 21.85 6.91
N ALA A 553 -9.31 20.74 6.67
CA ALA A 553 -9.64 20.30 5.31
C ALA A 553 -10.87 21.05 4.80
N ASN A 554 -10.68 22.06 3.94
CA ASN A 554 -11.77 22.81 3.31
C ASN A 554 -11.31 23.51 2.02
N ASN A 555 -12.23 24.19 1.32
CA ASN A 555 -11.94 24.94 0.09
C ASN A 555 -11.12 26.23 0.31
N HIS A 556 -10.89 26.65 1.55
CA HIS A 556 -10.13 27.85 1.90
C HIS A 556 -8.71 27.60 2.41
N THR A 557 -8.36 26.34 2.71
CA THR A 557 -7.01 25.93 3.16
C THR A 557 -5.90 26.35 2.19
N TRP A 558 -6.20 26.48 0.89
CA TRP A 558 -5.22 26.68 -0.18
C TRP A 558 -5.27 28.06 -0.85
N ASP A 559 -5.90 29.06 -0.23
CA ASP A 559 -6.19 30.36 -0.84
C ASP A 559 -4.97 31.14 -1.29
N PHE A 560 -3.84 30.89 -0.64
CA PHE A 560 -2.54 31.47 -0.94
C PHE A 560 -1.51 30.38 -1.31
N GLY A 561 -2.00 29.28 -1.88
CA GLY A 561 -1.17 28.17 -2.33
C GLY A 561 -0.48 27.42 -1.20
N PRO A 562 0.63 26.72 -1.49
CA PRO A 562 1.38 25.94 -0.50
C PRO A 562 1.90 26.78 0.67
N ARG A 563 2.22 28.06 0.44
CA ARG A 563 2.70 28.97 1.50
C ARG A 563 1.60 29.31 2.48
N GLY A 564 0.37 29.54 1.99
CA GLY A 564 -0.80 29.76 2.85
C GLY A 564 -1.08 28.56 3.74
N ALA A 565 -1.19 27.37 3.15
CA ALA A 565 -1.44 26.15 3.91
C ALA A 565 -0.34 25.85 4.94
N ALA A 566 0.94 26.05 4.57
CA ALA A 566 2.06 25.89 5.49
C ALA A 566 2.08 26.94 6.62
N SER A 567 1.66 28.17 6.33
CA SER A 567 1.53 29.24 7.32
C SER A 567 0.48 28.89 8.37
N THR A 568 -0.73 28.51 7.93
CA THR A 568 -1.81 28.07 8.81
C THR A 568 -1.37 26.89 9.66
N ARG A 569 -0.80 25.85 9.03
CA ARG A 569 -0.37 24.63 9.72
C ARG A 569 0.63 24.93 10.82
N ARG A 570 1.67 25.72 10.52
CA ARG A 570 2.69 26.09 11.49
C ARG A 570 2.09 26.89 12.65
N LEU A 571 1.23 27.88 12.38
CA LEU A 571 0.63 28.69 13.44
C LEU A 571 -0.30 27.88 14.35
N VAL A 572 -0.99 26.87 13.80
CA VAL A 572 -1.76 25.90 14.60
C VAL A 572 -0.81 25.01 15.42
N ASP A 573 0.23 24.43 14.80
CA ASP A 573 1.20 23.56 15.48
C ASP A 573 2.01 24.30 16.57
N ASP A 574 2.28 25.61 16.41
CA ASP A 574 2.99 26.46 17.38
C ASP A 574 2.07 26.95 18.52
N SER A 575 0.78 26.61 18.48
CA SER A 575 -0.24 27.00 19.47
C SER A 575 -0.63 25.83 20.39
N MET A 576 -1.70 26.00 21.17
CA MET A 576 -2.29 24.91 21.97
C MET A 576 -3.37 24.11 21.22
N LEU A 577 -3.65 24.44 19.96
CA LEU A 577 -4.70 23.83 19.16
C LEU A 577 -4.22 22.53 18.50
N ILE A 578 -5.15 21.62 18.27
CA ILE A 578 -4.92 20.37 17.56
C ILE A 578 -5.51 20.50 16.15
N GLY A 579 -4.65 20.55 15.14
CA GLY A 579 -5.07 20.63 13.73
C GLY A 579 -5.10 19.27 13.01
N THR A 580 -6.18 18.99 12.28
CA THR A 580 -6.30 17.81 11.40
C THR A 580 -6.82 18.17 10.00
N GLY A 581 -6.61 17.30 9.01
CA GLY A 581 -7.14 17.48 7.64
C GLY A 581 -6.28 18.30 6.67
N ALA A 582 -5.18 18.91 7.16
CA ALA A 582 -4.20 19.59 6.30
C ALA A 582 -2.77 19.44 6.83
N GLY A 583 -1.79 19.42 5.92
CA GLY A 583 -0.37 19.26 6.25
C GLY A 583 0.55 19.50 5.05
N ALA A 584 1.87 19.39 5.28
CA ALA A 584 2.89 19.55 4.24
C ALA A 584 2.92 18.36 3.25
N THR A 585 2.27 17.25 3.60
CA THR A 585 2.17 16.02 2.81
C THR A 585 0.75 15.45 2.88
N PRO A 586 0.33 14.60 1.94
CA PRO A 586 -0.96 13.93 2.01
C PRO A 586 -1.02 13.01 3.23
N GLU A 587 0.07 12.33 3.57
CA GLU A 587 0.15 11.46 4.75
C GLU A 587 -0.18 12.25 6.03
N GLN A 588 0.36 13.46 6.17
CA GLN A 588 0.04 14.33 7.32
C GLN A 588 -1.40 14.85 7.27
N ALA A 589 -1.95 15.08 6.07
CA ALA A 589 -3.33 15.56 5.93
C ALA A 589 -4.37 14.49 6.32
N TYR A 590 -4.15 13.23 5.93
CA TYR A 590 -5.07 12.11 6.23
C TYR A 590 -4.80 11.40 7.56
N ALA A 591 -3.72 11.73 8.27
CA ALA A 591 -3.42 11.12 9.56
C ALA A 591 -4.47 11.52 10.61
N PRO A 592 -5.13 10.57 11.29
CA PRO A 592 -5.96 10.88 12.45
C PRO A 592 -5.12 11.50 13.55
N VAL A 593 -5.71 12.43 14.29
CA VAL A 593 -5.16 12.93 15.56
C VAL A 593 -5.90 12.23 16.70
N TYR A 594 -5.19 11.93 17.78
CA TYR A 594 -5.76 11.25 18.95
C TYR A 594 -5.67 12.17 20.16
N VAL A 595 -6.79 12.35 20.86
CA VAL A 595 -6.89 13.18 22.06
C VAL A 595 -7.33 12.32 23.22
N GLU A 596 -6.53 12.28 24.28
CA GLU A 596 -6.88 11.61 25.52
C GLU A 596 -7.68 12.59 26.41
N VAL A 597 -8.94 12.27 26.68
CA VAL A 597 -9.82 13.05 27.56
C VAL A 597 -10.43 12.14 28.60
N ALA A 598 -10.24 12.48 29.88
CA ALA A 598 -10.54 11.61 31.01
C ALA A 598 -9.85 10.24 30.87
N ASP A 599 -10.61 9.16 30.70
CA ASP A 599 -10.16 7.79 30.53
C ASP A 599 -10.35 7.25 29.10
N ARG A 600 -10.62 8.14 28.13
CA ARG A 600 -10.95 7.79 26.73
C ARG A 600 -10.00 8.41 25.73
N VAL A 601 -9.81 7.72 24.61
CA VAL A 601 -9.10 8.19 23.42
C VAL A 601 -10.12 8.58 22.36
N ILE A 602 -10.02 9.80 21.84
CA ILE A 602 -10.86 10.30 20.74
C ILE A 602 -10.00 10.40 19.48
N GLY A 603 -10.37 9.68 18.43
CA GLY A 603 -9.71 9.72 17.13
C GLY A 603 -10.42 10.68 16.19
N VAL A 604 -9.70 11.64 15.61
CA VAL A 604 -10.31 12.72 14.81
C VAL A 604 -9.69 12.80 13.42
N VAL A 605 -10.53 12.82 12.40
CA VAL A 605 -10.14 13.08 11.00
C VAL A 605 -10.93 14.24 10.43
N SER A 606 -10.27 15.14 9.69
CA SER A 606 -10.93 16.21 8.95
C SER A 606 -10.76 16.00 7.44
N LEU A 607 -11.85 16.15 6.69
CA LEU A 607 -11.96 15.82 5.28
C LEU A 607 -12.78 16.89 4.52
N THR A 608 -12.53 17.07 3.22
CA THR A 608 -13.34 17.96 2.37
C THR A 608 -13.73 17.33 1.04
N THR A 609 -14.98 17.52 0.60
CA THR A 609 -15.42 17.16 -0.76
C THR A 609 -15.33 18.35 -1.73
N LEU A 610 -14.85 19.52 -1.27
CA LEU A 610 -15.09 20.79 -1.95
C LEU A 610 -13.83 21.62 -2.25
N PRO A 611 -13.56 21.93 -3.54
CA PRO A 611 -14.12 21.29 -4.73
C PRO A 611 -13.25 20.11 -5.20
N CYS A 612 -13.86 18.94 -5.38
CA CYS A 612 -13.19 17.74 -5.89
C CYS A 612 -12.51 17.91 -7.25
N GLU A 613 -12.91 18.91 -8.05
CA GLU A 613 -12.24 19.24 -9.31
C GLU A 613 -10.80 19.75 -9.11
N TRP A 614 -10.51 20.42 -8.00
CA TRP A 614 -9.15 20.86 -7.67
C TRP A 614 -8.26 19.69 -7.29
N ALA A 615 -8.86 18.65 -6.72
CA ALA A 615 -8.22 17.38 -6.44
C ALA A 615 -7.84 16.61 -7.73
N ASN A 616 -8.35 17.02 -8.90
CA ASN A 616 -8.13 16.38 -10.20
C ASN A 616 -7.20 17.17 -11.16
N SER A 617 -6.54 18.25 -10.69
CA SER A 617 -5.60 19.04 -11.52
C SER A 617 -4.32 18.25 -11.87
N PRO A 618 -3.79 18.37 -13.12
CA PRO A 618 -2.52 17.72 -13.54
C PRO A 618 -1.27 18.30 -12.88
N THR A 619 -1.36 19.50 -12.32
CA THR A 619 -0.31 20.08 -11.49
C THR A 619 -0.46 19.52 -10.08
N ALA A 620 0.49 18.68 -9.67
CA ALA A 620 0.57 18.08 -8.34
C ALA A 620 0.91 19.11 -7.23
N GLU A 621 0.20 20.24 -7.19
CA GLU A 621 0.55 21.43 -6.41
C GLU A 621 -0.34 21.65 -5.17
N ARG A 622 -1.22 20.70 -4.83
CA ARG A 622 -2.13 20.76 -3.66
C ARG A 622 -2.00 19.57 -2.72
N ILE A 623 -0.79 19.00 -2.71
CA ILE A 623 -0.35 17.90 -1.86
C ILE A 623 -0.38 18.42 -0.41
N GLY A 624 -1.46 18.16 0.34
CA GLY A 624 -1.58 18.66 1.71
C GLY A 624 -2.97 18.95 2.26
N VAL A 625 -4.04 18.65 1.53
CA VAL A 625 -5.42 18.72 2.04
C VAL A 625 -6.07 17.34 1.91
N ALA A 626 -6.82 16.91 2.93
CA ALA A 626 -7.48 15.62 2.96
C ALA A 626 -8.82 15.67 2.21
N TRP A 627 -8.79 15.26 0.94
CA TRP A 627 -9.94 15.27 0.04
C TRP A 627 -10.77 13.99 0.16
N ALA A 628 -12.08 14.11 0.38
CA ALA A 628 -13.05 13.00 0.37
C ALA A 628 -13.74 12.82 -0.99
N CYS A 629 -12.94 12.84 -2.06
CA CYS A 629 -13.41 12.67 -3.44
C CYS A 629 -13.25 11.23 -3.90
N ASP A 630 -13.95 10.80 -4.96
CA ASP A 630 -13.84 9.43 -5.49
C ASP A 630 -12.37 9.00 -5.77
N ARG A 631 -11.54 9.93 -6.27
CA ARG A 631 -10.09 9.72 -6.49
C ARG A 631 -9.33 9.36 -5.20
N PHE A 632 -9.80 9.84 -4.06
CA PHE A 632 -9.18 9.72 -2.74
C PHE A 632 -10.02 8.88 -1.77
N ALA A 633 -11.01 8.13 -2.28
CA ALA A 633 -11.90 7.31 -1.46
C ALA A 633 -11.09 6.35 -0.57
N ILE A 634 -10.00 5.78 -1.09
CA ILE A 634 -9.15 4.85 -0.32
C ILE A 634 -8.50 5.55 0.89
N GLN A 635 -7.91 6.72 0.68
CA GLN A 635 -7.27 7.51 1.74
C GLN A 635 -8.30 7.94 2.78
N THR A 636 -9.48 8.33 2.33
CA THR A 636 -10.61 8.73 3.17
C THR A 636 -11.07 7.60 4.07
N LEU A 637 -11.31 6.42 3.50
CA LEU A 637 -11.76 5.25 4.25
C LEU A 637 -10.68 4.72 5.18
N ALA A 638 -9.43 4.74 4.75
CA ALA A 638 -8.31 4.36 5.60
C ALA A 638 -8.17 5.29 6.81
N ALA A 639 -8.31 6.60 6.63
CA ALA A 639 -8.25 7.58 7.71
C ALA A 639 -9.37 7.33 8.75
N ILE A 640 -10.62 7.21 8.29
CA ILE A 640 -11.78 6.97 9.16
C ILE A 640 -11.65 5.63 9.90
N HIS A 641 -11.34 4.54 9.19
CA HIS A 641 -11.18 3.24 9.81
C HIS A 641 -10.02 3.18 10.80
N THR A 642 -8.92 3.88 10.51
CA THR A 642 -7.77 3.97 11.42
C THR A 642 -8.14 4.73 12.69
N ALA A 643 -8.87 5.85 12.57
CA ALA A 643 -9.39 6.57 13.73
C ALA A 643 -10.30 5.65 14.58
N ALA A 644 -11.27 4.98 13.96
CA ALA A 644 -12.19 4.05 14.61
C ALA A 644 -11.50 2.88 15.33
N THR A 645 -10.45 2.32 14.73
CA THR A 645 -9.78 1.14 15.30
C THR A 645 -8.88 1.48 16.49
N ASN A 646 -8.40 2.72 16.58
CA ASN A 646 -7.40 3.14 17.57
C ASN A 646 -7.94 4.16 18.58
N SER A 647 -9.26 4.33 18.67
CA SER A 647 -9.90 5.23 19.61
C SER A 647 -11.18 4.61 20.17
N ASP A 648 -11.65 5.15 21.29
CA ASP A 648 -12.94 4.78 21.89
C ASP A 648 -14.09 5.51 21.20
N ILE A 649 -13.82 6.69 20.61
CA ILE A 649 -14.78 7.51 19.85
C ILE A 649 -14.09 8.07 18.61
N ALA A 650 -14.62 7.78 17.42
CA ALA A 650 -14.15 8.32 16.15
C ALA A 650 -15.01 9.49 15.66
N VAL A 651 -14.37 10.65 15.50
CA VAL A 651 -14.97 11.89 15.03
C VAL A 651 -14.49 12.21 13.60
N VAL A 652 -15.45 12.41 12.69
CA VAL A 652 -15.20 12.86 11.31
C VAL A 652 -15.70 14.28 11.14
N MET A 653 -14.79 15.22 10.88
CA MET A 653 -15.11 16.61 10.55
C MET A 653 -15.12 16.78 9.03
N LEU A 654 -16.30 16.88 8.43
CA LEU A 654 -16.47 16.91 6.97
C LEU A 654 -16.83 18.32 6.49
N HIS A 655 -16.06 18.90 5.57
CA HIS A 655 -16.42 20.13 4.87
C HIS A 655 -17.06 19.79 3.51
N SER A 656 -18.39 19.88 3.40
CA SER A 656 -19.15 19.34 2.26
C SER A 656 -20.56 19.93 2.15
N GLY A 657 -21.13 19.91 0.94
CA GLY A 657 -22.53 20.28 0.67
C GLY A 657 -22.65 21.47 -0.26
N TRP A 658 -23.84 22.06 -0.30
CA TRP A 658 -24.09 23.29 -1.08
C TRP A 658 -24.42 24.44 -0.14
N GLU A 659 -23.79 25.59 -0.35
CA GLU A 659 -24.07 26.81 0.40
C GLU A 659 -25.58 27.13 0.42
N LEU A 660 -26.08 27.49 1.61
CA LEU A 660 -27.44 27.98 1.86
C LEU A 660 -28.56 26.99 1.51
N THR A 661 -28.26 25.69 1.51
CA THR A 661 -29.28 24.64 1.36
C THR A 661 -29.82 24.18 2.72
N ASP A 662 -31.12 23.89 2.78
CA ASP A 662 -31.78 23.48 4.03
C ASP A 662 -31.53 22.01 4.38
N CYS A 663 -31.23 21.16 3.39
CA CYS A 663 -31.08 19.71 3.57
C CYS A 663 -29.77 19.20 2.96
N PRO A 664 -29.21 18.10 3.50
CA PRO A 664 -28.04 17.45 2.91
C PRO A 664 -28.38 16.84 1.55
N THR A 665 -27.36 16.73 0.70
CA THR A 665 -27.53 16.07 -0.61
C THR A 665 -27.66 14.55 -0.47
N ALA A 666 -28.31 13.89 -1.43
CA ALA A 666 -28.37 12.43 -1.49
C ALA A 666 -26.97 11.79 -1.49
N ARG A 667 -25.99 12.44 -2.14
CA ARG A 667 -24.60 11.95 -2.15
C ARG A 667 -23.95 12.05 -0.77
N GLN A 668 -24.22 13.11 0.00
CA GLN A 668 -23.72 13.22 1.38
C GLN A 668 -24.30 12.10 2.25
N ARG A 669 -25.60 11.80 2.13
CA ARG A 669 -26.23 10.68 2.85
C ARG A 669 -25.58 9.35 2.53
N GLU A 670 -25.45 9.02 1.23
CA GLU A 670 -24.86 7.74 0.79
C GLU A 670 -23.43 7.51 1.33
N ILE A 671 -22.56 8.54 1.31
CA ILE A 671 -21.19 8.38 1.80
C ILE A 671 -21.10 8.32 3.32
N ILE A 672 -22.02 8.99 4.02
CA ILE A 672 -22.05 9.07 5.49
C ILE A 672 -22.54 7.75 6.09
N ASP A 673 -23.59 7.15 5.53
CA ASP A 673 -24.05 5.81 5.92
C ASP A 673 -22.87 4.82 5.84
N PHE A 674 -22.10 4.90 4.76
CA PHE A 674 -20.92 4.06 4.59
C PHE A 674 -19.77 4.35 5.57
N TRP A 675 -19.59 5.60 6.00
CA TRP A 675 -18.56 5.94 6.98
C TRP A 675 -18.93 5.50 8.39
N ILE A 676 -20.22 5.51 8.73
CA ILE A 676 -20.76 4.95 9.96
C ILE A 676 -20.52 3.43 9.98
N ASP A 677 -20.80 2.73 8.88
CA ASP A 677 -20.55 1.28 8.72
C ASP A 677 -19.09 0.85 9.01
N ILE A 678 -18.12 1.75 8.78
CA ILE A 678 -16.68 1.48 9.02
C ILE A 678 -16.16 2.02 10.35
N GLY A 679 -17.05 2.54 11.20
CA GLY A 679 -16.78 2.89 12.60
C GLY A 679 -16.71 4.37 12.92
N ALA A 680 -17.30 5.27 12.12
CA ALA A 680 -17.46 6.67 12.53
C ALA A 680 -18.61 6.80 13.55
N ASP A 681 -18.34 7.35 14.74
CA ASP A 681 -19.34 7.54 15.80
C ASP A 681 -20.01 8.92 15.73
N ILE A 682 -19.25 9.94 15.31
CA ILE A 682 -19.73 11.32 15.18
C ILE A 682 -19.25 11.91 13.86
N ILE A 683 -20.16 12.47 13.09
CA ILE A 683 -19.87 13.16 11.84
C ILE A 683 -20.39 14.59 11.94
N SER A 684 -19.47 15.56 11.96
CA SER A 684 -19.80 17.00 12.01
C SER A 684 -19.52 17.63 10.66
N ILE A 685 -20.56 18.17 10.01
CA ILE A 685 -20.45 18.76 8.68
C ILE A 685 -20.42 20.28 8.75
N THR A 686 -19.61 20.89 7.89
CA THR A 686 -19.51 22.35 7.65
C THR A 686 -19.52 22.66 6.16
N HIS A 687 -19.52 23.95 5.76
CA HIS A 687 -19.64 24.49 4.39
C HIS A 687 -20.99 25.09 4.00
N PRO A 688 -22.17 24.52 4.33
CA PRO A 688 -23.44 25.11 3.90
C PRO A 688 -23.68 26.54 4.44
N HIS A 689 -22.89 27.00 5.43
CA HIS A 689 -22.98 28.31 6.09
C HIS A 689 -24.36 28.58 6.73
N GLN A 690 -25.16 27.55 6.91
CA GLN A 690 -26.48 27.57 7.51
C GLN A 690 -26.66 26.29 8.32
N LEU A 691 -27.33 26.38 9.47
CA LEU A 691 -27.62 25.22 10.30
C LEU A 691 -28.53 24.23 9.56
N GLN A 692 -28.16 22.95 9.52
CA GLN A 692 -29.03 21.88 9.05
C GLN A 692 -29.45 21.00 10.23
N GLY A 693 -30.30 20.01 9.95
CA GLY A 693 -30.80 19.09 10.97
C GLY A 693 -29.73 18.19 11.58
N VAL A 694 -30.14 17.47 12.62
CA VAL A 694 -29.35 16.38 13.22
C VAL A 694 -30.02 15.05 12.88
N GLU A 695 -29.23 13.98 12.88
CA GLU A 695 -29.73 12.61 12.74
C GLU A 695 -28.89 11.66 13.59
N VAL A 696 -29.52 10.60 14.12
CA VAL A 696 -28.82 9.48 14.74
C VAL A 696 -29.05 8.24 13.88
N ILE A 697 -28.00 7.79 13.21
CA ILE A 697 -28.05 6.69 12.23
C ILE A 697 -27.22 5.53 12.81
N ASP A 698 -27.86 4.39 13.05
CA ASP A 698 -27.22 3.18 13.62
C ASP A 698 -26.38 3.44 14.89
N GLY A 699 -26.80 4.43 15.69
CA GLY A 699 -26.13 4.82 16.93
C GLY A 699 -25.03 5.88 16.79
N ALA A 700 -24.71 6.32 15.57
CA ALA A 700 -23.79 7.42 15.31
C ALA A 700 -24.53 8.77 15.16
N ALA A 701 -23.94 9.86 15.64
CA ALA A 701 -24.48 11.22 15.50
C ALA A 701 -24.02 11.87 14.20
N VAL A 702 -24.94 12.43 13.43
CA VAL A 702 -24.65 13.23 12.25
C VAL A 702 -25.19 14.64 12.43
N LEU A 703 -24.28 15.62 12.50
CA LEU A 703 -24.61 17.05 12.46
C LEU A 703 -24.50 17.51 11.00
N TRP A 704 -25.63 17.57 10.28
CA TRP A 704 -25.61 17.76 8.81
C TRP A 704 -25.06 19.11 8.36
N SER A 705 -25.09 20.12 9.24
CA SER A 705 -24.32 21.36 9.09
C SER A 705 -24.32 22.14 10.41
N THR A 706 -23.14 22.41 10.95
CA THR A 706 -22.96 23.24 12.16
C THR A 706 -22.97 24.74 11.88
N GLY A 707 -23.15 25.15 10.62
CA GLY A 707 -23.25 26.55 10.22
C GLY A 707 -21.92 27.30 10.38
N ASN A 708 -22.02 28.60 10.69
CA ASN A 708 -20.86 29.45 10.96
C ASN A 708 -20.68 29.64 12.45
N LEU A 709 -19.45 29.66 12.98
CA LEU A 709 -19.18 30.02 14.38
C LEU A 709 -18.69 31.46 14.53
N ALA A 710 -17.85 31.94 13.60
CA ALA A 710 -17.45 33.34 13.47
C ALA A 710 -17.10 33.60 12.01
N PHE A 711 -17.87 34.43 11.32
CA PHE A 711 -17.79 34.55 9.86
C PHE A 711 -18.17 35.94 9.38
N GLN A 712 -17.28 36.63 8.67
CA GLN A 712 -17.52 37.99 8.22
C GLN A 712 -18.33 38.03 6.92
N ASN A 713 -19.25 39.00 6.82
CA ASN A 713 -20.07 39.26 5.61
C ASN A 713 -21.11 38.18 5.20
N GLY A 714 -21.73 37.48 6.16
CA GLY A 714 -22.75 36.46 5.87
C GLY A 714 -24.19 36.95 5.57
N GLY A 715 -24.60 38.13 6.02
CA GLY A 715 -26.03 38.53 5.93
C GLY A 715 -26.96 37.68 6.83
N PHE A 716 -28.26 37.99 6.84
CA PHE A 716 -29.20 37.58 7.91
C PHE A 716 -29.35 36.07 8.15
N ARG A 717 -29.35 35.22 7.10
CA ARG A 717 -29.46 33.76 7.26
C ARG A 717 -28.19 33.13 7.84
N ARG A 718 -27.02 33.57 7.37
CA ARG A 718 -25.70 33.12 7.84
C ARG A 718 -25.32 33.67 9.22
N ALA A 719 -26.15 34.55 9.78
CA ALA A 719 -25.98 35.11 11.12
C ALA A 719 -26.65 34.27 12.22
N ARG A 720 -27.52 33.30 11.88
CA ARG A 720 -28.03 32.33 12.85
C ARG A 720 -27.04 31.18 12.98
N SER A 721 -26.66 30.87 14.21
CA SER A 721 -25.59 29.93 14.53
C SER A 721 -25.94 29.13 15.77
N ALA A 722 -25.14 28.13 16.08
CA ALA A 722 -25.23 27.36 17.31
C ALA A 722 -23.92 26.66 17.63
N VAL A 723 -23.81 26.21 18.88
CA VAL A 723 -22.87 25.17 19.31
C VAL A 723 -23.68 23.91 19.62
N PHE A 724 -23.22 22.77 19.15
CA PHE A 724 -23.84 21.47 19.43
C PHE A 724 -23.03 20.76 20.50
N GLU A 725 -23.68 20.27 21.55
CA GLU A 725 -23.06 19.44 22.59
C GLU A 725 -23.58 18.02 22.46
N ILE A 726 -22.68 17.05 22.38
CA ILE A 726 -22.99 15.63 22.40
C ILE A 726 -22.48 15.07 23.73
N THR A 727 -23.41 14.64 24.59
CA THR A 727 -23.07 13.95 25.83
C THR A 727 -22.99 12.45 25.54
N ILE A 728 -21.84 11.85 25.83
CA ILE A 728 -21.52 10.46 25.51
C ILE A 728 -20.98 9.73 26.75
N SER A 729 -21.64 8.63 27.11
CA SER A 729 -21.09 7.60 27.98
C SER A 729 -20.71 6.41 27.10
N ASP A 730 -21.32 5.24 27.22
CA ASP A 730 -21.05 4.12 26.30
C ASP A 730 -21.78 4.30 24.95
N GLN A 731 -22.78 5.18 24.92
CA GLN A 731 -23.60 5.54 23.77
C GLN A 731 -23.91 7.04 23.84
N ILE A 732 -24.43 7.61 22.75
CA ILE A 732 -24.95 8.99 22.78
C ILE A 732 -26.14 9.05 23.73
N GLU A 733 -26.00 9.84 24.79
CA GLU A 733 -27.07 10.06 25.78
C GLU A 733 -27.94 11.25 25.40
N GLN A 734 -27.33 12.31 24.86
CA GLN A 734 -28.01 13.55 24.54
C GLN A 734 -27.26 14.31 23.43
N ILE A 735 -28.02 14.91 22.53
CA ILE A 735 -27.55 15.97 21.63
C ILE A 735 -28.30 17.24 22.00
N ARG A 736 -27.55 18.30 22.34
CA ARG A 736 -28.09 19.59 22.74
C ARG A 736 -27.59 20.69 21.82
N LEU A 737 -28.48 21.55 21.38
CA LEU A 737 -28.22 22.73 20.58
C LEU A 737 -28.23 23.98 21.46
N ILE A 738 -27.15 24.76 21.42
CA ILE A 738 -27.03 26.05 22.11
C ILE A 738 -27.03 27.16 21.06
N PRO A 739 -28.13 27.91 20.90
CA PRO A 739 -28.23 28.92 19.85
C PRO A 739 -27.30 30.12 20.09
N THR A 740 -26.64 30.55 19.03
CA THR A 740 -25.82 31.76 18.98
C THR A 740 -26.22 32.60 17.77
N VAL A 741 -25.72 33.83 17.71
CA VAL A 741 -25.97 34.76 16.61
C VAL A 741 -24.69 35.49 16.26
N LEU A 742 -24.53 35.85 14.98
CA LEU A 742 -23.33 36.51 14.44
C LEU A 742 -23.63 37.94 13.94
N PRO A 743 -24.01 38.90 14.81
CA PRO A 743 -24.18 40.30 14.40
C PRO A 743 -22.87 40.85 13.84
N GLY A 744 -22.86 41.18 12.54
CA GLY A 744 -21.65 41.65 11.86
C GLY A 744 -20.53 40.59 11.79
N GLY A 745 -20.86 39.32 12.01
CA GLY A 745 -19.91 38.21 12.04
C GLY A 745 -19.32 37.88 13.41
N VAL A 746 -19.59 38.67 14.45
CA VAL A 746 -19.08 38.46 15.82
C VAL A 746 -20.02 37.52 16.56
N ALA A 747 -19.50 36.45 17.16
CA ALA A 747 -20.31 35.49 17.90
C ALA A 747 -20.85 36.08 19.20
N ALA A 748 -22.16 35.91 19.43
CA ALA A 748 -22.86 36.31 20.64
C ALA A 748 -23.91 35.25 21.02
N PRO A 749 -24.28 35.12 22.31
CA PRO A 749 -25.42 34.31 22.71
C PRO A 749 -26.71 34.80 22.02
N ALA A 750 -27.56 33.87 21.59
CA ALA A 750 -28.86 34.25 21.04
C ALA A 750 -29.80 34.73 22.16
N ASP A 751 -30.67 35.70 21.84
CA ASP A 751 -31.83 36.00 22.68
C ASP A 751 -32.92 34.93 22.53
N ALA A 752 -33.99 35.03 23.33
CA ALA A 752 -35.05 34.04 23.35
C ALA A 752 -35.83 33.92 22.02
N ASP A 753 -35.92 34.99 21.23
CA ASP A 753 -36.65 34.97 19.97
C ASP A 753 -35.81 34.32 18.86
N ILE A 754 -34.51 34.65 18.81
CA ILE A 754 -33.56 33.98 17.92
C ILE A 754 -33.38 32.51 18.30
N ALA A 755 -33.32 32.19 19.59
CA ALA A 755 -33.21 30.80 20.06
C ALA A 755 -34.39 29.94 19.59
N LYS A 756 -35.63 30.43 19.74
CA LYS A 756 -36.83 29.75 19.23
C LYS A 756 -36.78 29.54 17.72
N LEU A 757 -36.32 30.55 16.98
CA LEU A 757 -36.20 30.45 15.52
C LEU A 757 -35.16 29.39 15.12
N VAL A 758 -34.00 29.37 15.78
CA VAL A 758 -32.95 28.36 15.55
C VAL A 758 -33.45 26.95 15.87
N PHE A 759 -34.12 26.76 17.02
CA PHE A 759 -34.71 25.48 17.39
C PHE A 759 -35.74 25.01 16.36
N SER A 760 -36.64 25.90 15.92
CA SER A 760 -37.63 25.57 14.89
C SER A 760 -36.98 25.19 13.56
N GLU A 761 -36.00 25.97 13.08
CA GLU A 761 -35.34 25.73 11.79
C GLU A 761 -34.55 24.42 11.78
N VAL A 762 -33.81 24.11 12.85
CA VAL A 762 -33.07 22.85 12.96
C VAL A 762 -34.03 21.68 13.15
N SER A 763 -35.08 21.86 13.94
CA SER A 763 -36.13 20.86 14.16
C SER A 763 -36.80 20.43 12.85
N GLU A 764 -37.21 21.38 12.00
CA GLU A 764 -37.86 21.07 10.71
C GLU A 764 -36.98 20.24 9.77
N ARG A 765 -35.66 20.33 9.93
CA ARG A 765 -34.63 19.65 9.10
C ARG A 765 -34.08 18.37 9.72
N THR A 766 -34.39 18.11 10.99
CA THR A 766 -33.91 16.94 11.75
C THR A 766 -34.72 15.72 11.30
N VAL A 767 -34.05 14.59 11.09
CA VAL A 767 -34.68 13.34 10.66
C VAL A 767 -34.83 12.41 11.87
N GLY A 768 -36.03 11.85 12.03
CA GLY A 768 -36.36 10.96 13.16
C GLY A 768 -36.45 11.65 14.53
N GLY A 769 -36.44 12.98 14.57
CA GLY A 769 -36.41 13.76 15.81
C GLY A 769 -36.73 15.23 15.62
N ARG A 770 -36.85 15.94 16.74
CA ARG A 770 -37.00 17.40 16.80
C ARG A 770 -36.17 18.01 17.92
N ILE A 771 -35.90 19.30 17.82
CA ILE A 771 -35.27 20.07 18.90
C ILE A 771 -36.37 20.63 19.82
N ASP A 772 -36.30 20.33 21.11
CA ASP A 772 -37.25 20.86 22.09
C ASP A 772 -36.92 22.30 22.55
N GLU A 773 -37.74 22.84 23.45
CA GLU A 773 -37.58 24.21 23.97
C GLU A 773 -36.30 24.45 24.79
N ASN A 774 -35.63 23.37 25.22
CA ASN A 774 -34.35 23.42 25.93
C ASN A 774 -33.15 23.18 25.00
N GLY A 775 -33.41 23.03 23.70
CA GLY A 775 -32.40 22.72 22.69
C GLY A 775 -32.06 21.23 22.60
N ILE A 776 -32.79 20.33 23.26
CA ILE A 776 -32.46 18.91 23.30
C ILE A 776 -33.12 18.19 22.12
N LEU A 777 -32.36 17.34 21.43
CA LEU A 777 -32.91 16.41 20.45
C LEU A 777 -33.80 15.37 21.15
N VAL A 778 -35.07 15.34 20.77
CA VAL A 778 -36.05 14.35 21.24
C VAL A 778 -36.67 13.61 20.06
N PRO A 779 -37.08 12.34 20.22
CA PRO A 779 -37.76 11.62 19.14
C PRO A 779 -39.03 12.34 18.68
N ASP A 780 -39.24 12.36 17.36
CA ASP A 780 -40.42 12.93 16.73
C ASP A 780 -40.88 12.00 15.60
N PRO A 781 -42.12 11.50 15.62
CA PRO A 781 -42.65 10.71 14.52
C PRO A 781 -43.05 11.56 13.29
N ASP A 782 -43.11 12.89 13.40
CA ASP A 782 -43.47 13.75 12.29
C ASP A 782 -42.34 13.80 11.24
N PRO A 783 -42.68 13.74 9.94
CA PRO A 783 -41.67 13.68 8.88
C PRO A 783 -40.90 15.00 8.76
N SER A 784 -39.60 14.87 8.52
CA SER A 784 -38.69 15.98 8.26
C SER A 784 -38.92 16.56 6.86
N ILE A 785 -38.60 17.85 6.65
CA ILE A 785 -38.52 18.40 5.28
C ILE A 785 -37.36 17.79 4.48
N CYS A 786 -36.46 17.07 5.15
CA CYS A 786 -35.30 16.39 4.59
C CYS A 786 -35.46 14.86 4.48
N ASP A 787 -36.68 14.33 4.69
CA ASP A 787 -37.03 12.94 4.40
C ASP A 787 -37.19 12.77 2.87
N TYR A 788 -36.27 12.04 2.24
CA TYR A 788 -36.24 11.80 0.79
C TYR A 788 -36.62 10.37 0.40
#